data_AF-A0A255QYL1-F1
#
_entry.id   AF-A0A255QYL1-F1
#
_cell.length_a   1.000
_cell.length_b   1.000
_cell.length_c   1.000
_cell.angle_alpha   90.00
_cell.angle_beta   90.00
_cell.angle_gamma   90.00
#
_symmetry.space_group_name_H-M   'P 1'
#
loop_
_entity.id
_entity.type
_entity.pdbx_description
1 polymer ?
#
loop_
_entity_poly.entity_id
_entity_poly.type
_entity_poly.pdbx_seq_one_letter_code
_entity_poly.pdbx_strand_id
1 'polypeptide(L)'
;MAWKPLNRKNAAPKARLSRFIPSFQVMESRCLMAADMSMTDGMSDASAMMDDMHNGHHIMVMDDSIVTPHDVIPRFAADPDVVAIRDGDWSNPNTWSTHQVPRLDAIVSIPKTIDVIYDVANPTPIDSLEIGGSLSFDTHEHSSLWVTNLMVLPTGELTIGTEGDRVAASAEIVVRDTELDPTDYSEFGTGVIIFGAFTAHGAEKTTAVRLTSGLETGASTGSIDQVPSNWDINDRLLIPETVQSLTQKNVPVVQDSEVVALTAIDGQEISFAPLTFAHPGTPLNPFGVERYAHVANLTRNIVIRSENPEGTRGHMLAAGNASVEVDSVDFQSLGRTSADEPIDQTVIENGEVVHFGDNAVGRYSFHFHHVTGEISFTNSVVEENLRWGVVIHDTDDGYFAGNIVYDTDGAGFMLEDGSETGNLLENNLVIKVDGGHQTDDKRAGVSWHRDWRDERFLETGTDGSGFWGRSSSNLFVGNTVYDAVGYGYNFNGYYRNEDRPTEGFHHQIELFQNNEVVASKGGLWLTWSQGQGRIDQYERQTFESLLAWNVQEGVTAYHDAKVDMVDFTIVFDPASSSVSESSKTNAFVRTTEGFDFGQPFYENFEHRVIGAKVSGANVGFIGPTNAGASAVLRDSIFANQVNVAFRDVADRHILTFTDVEFVDSLVSPLPDSALPDVVANVWQEGVGVLEQGDLDEAAADLAPPAMPSNLRIFDDRLKIDGSSGDDQIIIDWSEDRESIVVTQRGVEISVPANLINWIHVVGYGGNDHIENRTSLLMVAYGGDGDDTLIGGSGEDRLHGNEGNDRLFGGGGDDILNGGEGDDFLNGQAGIDRLRGRLGNDVLISDSWIWFPKKTNAYDGDEAEQHRQKTHDQFADIDAMMEFDKFSYFDRQRDGNQCDECEKNEQLTGPIGTVIDRRNGP
;
A
#
# COMPACT_ATOMS: atom_id res chain seq x y z
N MET A 1 -33.42 28.70 -25.57
CA MET A 1 -34.70 28.12 -26.04
C MET A 1 -34.43 26.75 -26.61
N ALA A 2 -35.32 25.77 -26.42
CA ALA A 2 -35.09 24.39 -26.81
C ALA A 2 -35.23 24.15 -28.33
N TRP A 3 -34.49 23.18 -28.87
CA TRP A 3 -35.12 21.99 -29.47
C TRP A 3 -34.14 20.80 -29.60
N LYS A 4 -34.71 19.59 -29.71
CA LYS A 4 -34.05 18.27 -29.61
C LYS A 4 -34.03 17.57 -31.01
N PRO A 5 -33.63 16.28 -31.19
CA PRO A 5 -32.69 15.87 -32.24
C PRO A 5 -33.33 15.01 -33.37
N LEU A 6 -32.54 14.56 -34.37
CA LEU A 6 -32.95 13.47 -35.28
C LEU A 6 -31.79 12.73 -36.01
N ASN A 7 -31.12 11.82 -35.29
CA ASN A 7 -31.07 10.37 -35.57
C ASN A 7 -31.14 9.86 -37.05
N ARG A 8 -30.06 9.26 -37.60
CA ARG A 8 -29.96 7.81 -37.99
C ARG A 8 -28.87 7.42 -39.05
N LYS A 9 -28.04 6.46 -38.64
CA LYS A 9 -27.57 5.21 -39.33
C LYS A 9 -26.83 5.21 -40.70
N ASN A 10 -25.61 4.65 -40.63
CA ASN A 10 -24.99 3.61 -41.48
C ASN A 10 -24.65 3.89 -42.96
N ALA A 11 -23.34 3.95 -43.27
CA ALA A 11 -22.62 2.94 -44.08
C ALA A 11 -21.12 3.29 -44.29
N ALA A 12 -20.24 2.28 -44.17
CA ALA A 12 -18.86 2.28 -44.70
C ALA A 12 -18.84 1.48 -46.04
N PRO A 13 -17.73 1.35 -46.83
CA PRO A 13 -16.33 1.70 -46.53
C PRO A 13 -15.45 2.25 -47.71
N LYS A 14 -14.14 2.43 -47.43
CA LYS A 14 -12.95 2.48 -48.33
C LYS A 14 -12.50 3.80 -49.02
N ALA A 15 -11.44 4.38 -48.40
CA ALA A 15 -10.10 4.65 -48.97
C ALA A 15 -9.75 5.89 -49.86
N ARG A 16 -8.77 6.65 -49.32
CA ARG A 16 -7.74 7.54 -49.93
C ARG A 16 -8.09 8.97 -50.44
N LEU A 17 -7.52 9.94 -49.70
CA LEU A 17 -6.83 11.18 -50.15
C LEU A 17 -7.61 12.24 -50.97
N SER A 18 -8.09 13.29 -50.30
CA SER A 18 -7.53 14.67 -50.42
C SER A 18 -8.35 15.76 -49.67
N ARG A 19 -7.64 16.70 -49.03
CA ARG A 19 -8.00 18.08 -48.58
C ARG A 19 -9.48 18.41 -48.27
N PHE A 20 -9.79 18.74 -46.99
CA PHE A 20 -10.05 20.13 -46.52
C PHE A 20 -10.37 20.19 -45.00
N ILE A 21 -9.72 21.13 -44.32
CA ILE A 21 -10.01 21.86 -43.05
C ILE A 21 -11.29 21.48 -42.26
N PRO A 22 -11.17 21.25 -40.94
CA PRO A 22 -11.80 22.17 -39.98
C PRO A 22 -10.80 22.82 -39.02
N SER A 23 -11.12 24.04 -38.61
CA SER A 23 -10.38 24.88 -37.66
C SER A 23 -10.46 24.34 -36.23
N PHE A 24 -9.31 24.28 -35.55
CA PHE A 24 -9.21 24.46 -34.10
C PHE A 24 -8.41 25.73 -33.83
N GLN A 25 -8.84 26.52 -32.85
CA GLN A 25 -8.12 27.73 -32.44
C GLN A 25 -6.94 27.32 -31.58
N VAL A 26 -5.73 27.59 -32.08
CA VAL A 26 -4.54 27.71 -31.25
C VAL A 26 -4.66 29.03 -30.48
N MET A 27 -4.49 29.00 -29.16
CA MET A 27 -4.06 30.18 -28.42
C MET A 27 -2.54 30.20 -28.46
N GLU A 28 -1.99 31.25 -29.08
CA GLU A 28 -0.57 31.38 -29.36
C GLU A 28 0.19 31.75 -28.07
N SER A 29 1.11 30.89 -27.62
CA SER A 29 2.20 31.30 -26.73
C SER A 29 3.16 32.20 -27.53
N ARG A 30 3.02 33.52 -27.37
CA ARG A 30 3.84 34.50 -28.08
C ARG A 30 5.13 34.80 -27.33
N CYS A 31 6.22 34.23 -27.84
CA CYS A 31 7.57 34.77 -27.69
C CYS A 31 7.59 36.29 -27.89
N LEU A 32 8.27 37.01 -27.00
CA LEU A 32 8.48 38.45 -27.13
C LEU A 32 9.93 38.84 -26.88
N MET A 33 10.62 39.12 -27.98
CA MET A 33 11.88 39.84 -28.02
C MET A 33 11.65 41.33 -27.72
N ALA A 34 12.53 41.92 -26.92
CA ALA A 34 12.95 43.30 -27.12
C ALA A 34 14.19 43.29 -28.05
N ALA A 35 14.24 44.18 -29.03
CA ALA A 35 15.22 44.12 -30.13
C ALA A 35 16.34 45.17 -30.00
N ASP A 36 17.52 44.90 -30.57
CA ASP A 36 17.93 45.56 -31.84
C ASP A 36 19.22 44.95 -32.44
N MET A 37 19.11 44.04 -33.41
CA MET A 37 20.19 43.72 -34.35
C MET A 37 19.67 43.53 -35.77
N SER A 38 19.97 44.49 -36.64
CA SER A 38 19.60 44.43 -38.06
C SER A 38 20.54 43.52 -38.87
N MET A 39 20.11 42.33 -39.28
CA MET A 39 20.55 41.71 -40.55
C MET A 39 19.41 40.95 -41.22
N THR A 40 19.25 41.18 -42.53
CA THR A 40 18.24 40.54 -43.36
C THR A 40 18.81 39.27 -44.00
N ASP A 41 18.48 38.10 -43.44
CA ASP A 41 18.27 36.80 -44.12
C ASP A 41 18.20 35.69 -43.05
N GLY A 42 17.03 35.08 -42.80
CA GLY A 42 16.89 34.09 -41.72
C GLY A 42 15.46 33.67 -41.35
N MET A 43 14.60 33.32 -42.32
CA MET A 43 13.25 32.79 -42.03
C MET A 43 13.14 31.26 -42.21
N SER A 44 14.26 30.54 -42.39
CA SER A 44 14.30 29.08 -42.54
C SER A 44 14.81 28.34 -41.29
N ASP A 45 15.58 29.00 -40.41
CA ASP A 45 16.24 28.30 -39.29
C ASP A 45 15.34 28.17 -38.05
N ALA A 46 14.42 29.11 -37.80
CA ALA A 46 13.60 29.08 -36.59
C ALA A 46 12.67 27.85 -36.49
N SER A 47 12.11 27.36 -37.60
CA SER A 47 11.31 26.12 -37.58
C SER A 47 12.16 24.86 -37.61
N ALA A 48 13.42 24.94 -38.09
CA ALA A 48 14.36 23.84 -38.00
C ALA A 48 14.89 23.68 -36.56
N MET A 49 15.15 24.79 -35.86
CA MET A 49 15.48 24.78 -34.42
C MET A 49 14.35 24.17 -33.58
N MET A 50 13.10 24.57 -33.80
CA MET A 50 11.98 23.98 -33.04
C MET A 50 11.74 22.49 -33.35
N ASP A 51 11.92 22.05 -34.60
CA ASP A 51 11.89 20.62 -34.95
C ASP A 51 13.09 19.84 -34.35
N ASP A 52 14.24 20.48 -34.10
CA ASP A 52 15.40 19.85 -33.44
C ASP A 52 15.21 19.78 -31.91
N MET A 53 14.70 20.85 -31.30
CA MET A 53 14.36 20.91 -29.86
C MET A 53 13.26 19.91 -29.45
N HIS A 54 12.29 19.61 -30.32
CA HIS A 54 11.29 18.57 -30.07
C HIS A 54 11.81 17.13 -30.27
N ASN A 55 13.04 16.94 -30.75
CA ASN A 55 13.62 15.62 -31.01
C ASN A 55 14.95 15.35 -30.27
N GLY A 56 15.44 16.28 -29.43
CA GLY A 56 16.68 16.10 -28.66
C GLY A 56 16.73 16.92 -27.38
N HIS A 57 17.13 16.28 -26.27
CA HIS A 57 17.30 16.86 -24.94
C HIS A 57 18.53 17.79 -24.87
N HIS A 58 18.52 18.89 -25.62
CA HIS A 58 19.67 19.78 -25.77
C HIS A 58 19.48 21.09 -25.02
N ILE A 59 20.30 21.33 -23.99
CA ILE A 59 20.47 22.67 -23.41
C ILE A 59 21.18 23.58 -24.42
N MET A 60 20.68 24.80 -24.58
CA MET A 60 21.36 25.88 -25.29
C MET A 60 21.79 26.98 -24.32
N VAL A 61 23.10 27.24 -24.23
CA VAL A 61 23.64 28.42 -23.53
C VAL A 61 23.65 29.59 -24.52
N MET A 62 22.87 30.63 -24.23
CA MET A 62 22.79 31.88 -24.97
C MET A 62 23.68 32.94 -24.30
N ASP A 63 23.70 34.15 -24.85
CA ASP A 63 24.46 35.27 -24.27
C ASP A 63 23.92 35.64 -22.87
N ASP A 64 22.61 35.78 -22.72
CA ASP A 64 21.90 36.27 -21.51
C ASP A 64 21.13 35.19 -20.72
N SER A 65 21.03 33.97 -21.27
CA SER A 65 20.10 32.95 -20.78
C SER A 65 20.57 31.52 -21.08
N ILE A 66 19.99 30.55 -20.40
CA ILE A 66 20.17 29.12 -20.62
C ILE A 66 18.78 28.54 -20.89
N VAL A 67 18.61 27.93 -22.07
CA VAL A 67 17.35 27.39 -22.54
C VAL A 67 17.40 25.87 -22.43
N THR A 68 16.51 25.29 -21.61
CA THR A 68 16.25 23.85 -21.56
C THR A 68 15.03 23.53 -22.46
N PRO A 69 14.62 22.26 -22.62
CA PRO A 69 13.38 21.96 -23.35
C PRO A 69 12.11 22.49 -22.67
N HIS A 70 12.16 22.83 -21.38
CA HIS A 70 11.03 23.26 -20.55
C HIS A 70 11.16 24.71 -20.05
N ASP A 71 12.38 25.20 -19.82
CA ASP A 71 12.69 26.43 -19.09
C ASP A 71 13.56 27.41 -19.88
N VAL A 72 13.49 28.69 -19.51
CA VAL A 72 14.46 29.72 -19.87
C VAL A 72 14.98 30.34 -18.58
N ILE A 73 16.23 30.03 -18.23
CA ILE A 73 16.86 30.41 -16.96
C ILE A 73 17.86 31.54 -17.24
N PRO A 74 17.76 32.70 -16.57
CA PRO A 74 18.71 33.81 -16.73
C PRO A 74 20.15 33.41 -16.40
N ARG A 75 21.10 33.97 -17.15
CA ARG A 75 22.53 33.65 -17.04
C ARG A 75 23.25 34.70 -16.19
N PHE A 76 23.17 34.55 -14.86
CA PHE A 76 23.60 35.55 -13.88
C PHE A 76 25.04 36.07 -14.03
N ALA A 77 25.95 35.30 -14.63
CA ALA A 77 27.34 35.70 -14.87
C ALA A 77 27.68 35.89 -16.37
N ALA A 78 26.70 36.29 -17.20
CA ALA A 78 26.87 36.57 -18.63
C ALA A 78 27.99 37.60 -18.94
N ASP A 79 28.09 38.66 -18.14
CA ASP A 79 29.07 39.75 -18.27
C ASP A 79 30.08 39.75 -17.09
N PRO A 80 31.11 38.88 -17.08
CA PRO A 80 31.99 38.72 -15.92
C PRO A 80 33.06 39.82 -15.77
N ASP A 81 33.19 40.35 -14.55
CA ASP A 81 34.28 41.24 -14.12
C ASP A 81 35.65 40.53 -14.12
N VAL A 82 35.65 39.27 -13.69
CA VAL A 82 36.86 38.48 -13.44
C VAL A 82 36.72 37.13 -14.14
N VAL A 83 37.70 36.80 -14.97
CA VAL A 83 37.70 35.57 -15.78
C VAL A 83 38.95 34.77 -15.48
N ALA A 84 38.83 33.46 -15.28
CA ALA A 84 39.98 32.58 -15.17
C ALA A 84 40.68 32.46 -16.54
N ILE A 85 41.99 32.73 -16.60
CA ILE A 85 42.79 32.80 -17.83
C ILE A 85 43.82 31.67 -17.97
N ARG A 86 43.91 30.79 -16.97
CA ARG A 86 44.77 29.61 -16.89
C ARG A 86 44.33 28.74 -15.71
N ASP A 87 44.78 27.50 -15.71
CA ASP A 87 44.60 26.57 -14.59
C ASP A 87 45.39 27.02 -13.35
N GLY A 88 44.83 26.76 -12.17
CA GLY A 88 45.52 26.96 -10.88
C GLY A 88 44.60 27.41 -9.74
N ASP A 89 45.22 27.63 -8.59
CA ASP A 89 44.56 27.95 -7.32
C ASP A 89 43.76 29.26 -7.38
N TRP A 90 42.60 29.31 -6.72
CA TRP A 90 41.74 30.49 -6.62
C TRP A 90 42.47 31.64 -5.91
N SER A 91 43.24 31.35 -4.87
CA SER A 91 44.04 32.32 -4.12
C SER A 91 45.17 32.97 -4.94
N ASN A 92 45.54 32.38 -6.08
CA ASN A 92 46.65 32.85 -6.91
C ASN A 92 46.20 33.99 -7.84
N PRO A 93 46.73 35.23 -7.69
CA PRO A 93 46.30 36.35 -8.53
C PRO A 93 46.60 36.18 -10.02
N ASN A 94 47.45 35.21 -10.41
CA ASN A 94 47.78 34.97 -11.82
C ASN A 94 46.71 34.13 -12.55
N THR A 95 45.88 33.39 -11.83
CA THR A 95 44.74 32.62 -12.35
C THR A 95 43.74 33.55 -13.06
N TRP A 96 43.65 34.81 -12.61
CA TRP A 96 42.59 35.75 -12.96
C TRP A 96 43.01 36.85 -13.95
N SER A 97 42.09 37.23 -14.84
CA SER A 97 42.25 38.25 -15.89
C SER A 97 42.69 39.63 -15.37
N THR A 98 42.26 39.99 -14.17
CA THR A 98 42.54 41.28 -13.50
C THR A 98 43.91 41.32 -12.80
N HIS A 99 44.63 40.19 -12.77
CA HIS A 99 45.79 39.94 -11.91
C HIS A 99 45.51 40.13 -10.40
N GLN A 100 44.26 39.91 -9.99
CA GLN A 100 43.75 40.05 -8.61
C GLN A 100 42.75 38.92 -8.36
N VAL A 101 42.77 38.32 -7.16
CA VAL A 101 41.74 37.37 -6.72
C VAL A 101 40.37 38.07 -6.74
N PRO A 102 39.27 37.37 -7.09
CA PRO A 102 37.91 37.88 -6.97
C PRO A 102 37.62 38.59 -5.64
N ARG A 103 36.73 39.58 -5.69
CA ARG A 103 36.45 40.50 -4.58
C ARG A 103 34.95 40.60 -4.32
N LEU A 104 34.60 41.43 -3.33
CA LEU A 104 33.24 41.72 -2.95
C LEU A 104 32.39 42.06 -4.17
N ASP A 105 31.29 41.32 -4.33
CA ASP A 105 30.28 41.47 -5.39
C ASP A 105 30.83 41.32 -6.83
N ALA A 106 31.97 40.65 -7.01
CA ALA A 106 32.51 40.39 -8.36
C ALA A 106 31.69 39.32 -9.09
N ILE A 107 31.45 39.52 -10.39
CA ILE A 107 30.95 38.48 -11.29
C ILE A 107 32.15 37.68 -11.85
N VAL A 108 32.15 36.37 -11.64
CA VAL A 108 33.28 35.47 -11.92
C VAL A 108 32.88 34.43 -12.97
N SER A 109 33.73 34.20 -13.97
CA SER A 109 33.57 33.10 -14.93
C SER A 109 34.84 32.25 -15.02
N ILE A 110 34.67 30.93 -14.98
CA ILE A 110 35.69 29.91 -15.24
C ILE A 110 35.41 29.33 -16.64
N PRO A 111 36.14 29.77 -17.69
CA PRO A 111 35.85 29.34 -19.05
C PRO A 111 36.06 27.85 -19.27
N LYS A 112 35.41 27.33 -20.31
CA LYS A 112 35.62 25.96 -20.79
C LYS A 112 37.11 25.65 -20.98
N THR A 113 37.53 24.47 -20.50
CA THR A 113 38.91 23.96 -20.45
C THR A 113 39.88 24.69 -19.50
N ILE A 114 39.38 25.40 -18.49
CA ILE A 114 40.20 25.93 -17.40
C ILE A 114 39.82 25.22 -16.10
N ASP A 115 40.82 24.74 -15.37
CA ASP A 115 40.65 24.01 -14.11
C ASP A 115 41.13 24.87 -12.92
N VAL A 116 40.22 25.22 -12.00
CA VAL A 116 40.50 26.05 -10.82
C VAL A 116 40.38 25.22 -9.54
N ILE A 117 41.37 25.34 -8.66
CA ILE A 117 41.31 24.72 -7.31
C ILE A 117 40.84 25.78 -6.31
N TYR A 118 39.76 25.50 -5.56
CA TYR A 118 39.26 26.38 -4.51
C TYR A 118 39.98 26.10 -3.19
N ASP A 119 40.87 27.00 -2.79
CA ASP A 119 41.81 26.87 -1.66
C ASP A 119 41.61 27.95 -0.57
N VAL A 120 40.39 28.49 -0.44
CA VAL A 120 40.13 29.71 0.35
C VAL A 120 39.31 29.42 1.61
N ALA A 121 39.96 29.54 2.78
CA ALA A 121 39.35 29.40 4.10
C ALA A 121 38.59 30.65 4.61
N ASN A 122 38.95 31.84 4.13
CA ASN A 122 38.33 33.11 4.51
C ASN A 122 37.92 33.86 3.24
N PRO A 123 36.73 33.60 2.70
CA PRO A 123 36.30 34.16 1.42
C PRO A 123 36.07 35.67 1.51
N THR A 124 36.15 36.31 0.34
CA THR A 124 35.40 37.56 0.11
C THR A 124 34.14 37.17 -0.66
N PRO A 125 32.92 37.50 -0.18
CA PRO A 125 31.69 37.11 -0.87
C PRO A 125 31.65 37.66 -2.29
N ILE A 126 31.45 36.81 -3.28
CA ILE A 126 31.26 37.22 -4.67
C ILE A 126 29.76 37.37 -4.95
N ASP A 127 29.42 37.98 -6.10
CA ASP A 127 28.01 38.01 -6.51
C ASP A 127 27.66 36.71 -7.25
N SER A 128 28.15 36.57 -8.47
CA SER A 128 27.78 35.45 -9.35
C SER A 128 29.02 34.69 -9.83
N LEU A 129 28.93 33.37 -9.91
CA LEU A 129 29.97 32.46 -10.38
C LEU A 129 29.43 31.51 -11.45
N GLU A 130 30.05 31.52 -12.62
CA GLU A 130 29.79 30.54 -13.67
C GLU A 130 30.98 29.62 -13.89
N ILE A 131 30.70 28.32 -13.97
CA ILE A 131 31.66 27.25 -14.20
C ILE A 131 31.36 26.60 -15.56
N GLY A 132 32.15 26.95 -16.57
CA GLY A 132 32.16 26.28 -17.88
C GLY A 132 33.34 25.32 -18.09
N GLY A 133 34.39 25.45 -17.27
CA GLY A 133 35.49 24.51 -17.07
C GLY A 133 35.30 23.71 -15.78
N SER A 134 36.34 23.54 -14.95
CA SER A 134 36.22 22.85 -13.66
C SER A 134 36.51 23.76 -12.47
N LEU A 135 35.78 23.57 -11.37
CA LEU A 135 36.09 24.08 -10.05
C LEU A 135 36.13 22.92 -9.04
N SER A 136 37.31 22.62 -8.51
CA SER A 136 37.49 21.57 -7.50
C SER A 136 37.92 22.15 -6.16
N PHE A 137 37.27 21.80 -5.05
CA PHE A 137 37.67 22.24 -3.71
C PHE A 137 38.90 21.46 -3.22
N ASP A 138 39.80 22.13 -2.49
CA ASP A 138 40.87 21.43 -1.77
C ASP A 138 40.26 20.53 -0.69
N THR A 139 40.54 19.23 -0.76
CA THR A 139 40.01 18.19 0.12
C THR A 139 40.71 18.13 1.48
N HIS A 140 41.88 18.74 1.62
CA HIS A 140 42.77 18.64 2.77
C HIS A 140 42.83 19.92 3.63
N GLU A 141 42.36 21.06 3.12
CA GLU A 141 42.31 22.34 3.82
C GLU A 141 40.86 22.83 3.98
N HIS A 142 40.59 23.64 5.00
CA HIS A 142 39.25 24.21 5.21
C HIS A 142 38.91 25.23 4.12
N SER A 143 37.80 25.03 3.41
CA SER A 143 37.38 25.85 2.28
C SER A 143 35.95 26.37 2.46
N SER A 144 35.70 27.63 2.07
CA SER A 144 34.40 28.29 2.23
C SER A 144 34.15 29.25 1.07
N LEU A 145 33.08 29.04 0.30
CA LEU A 145 32.69 29.86 -0.86
C LEU A 145 31.38 30.60 -0.56
N TRP A 146 31.40 31.93 -0.61
CA TRP A 146 30.22 32.77 -0.37
C TRP A 146 29.81 33.46 -1.67
N VAL A 147 28.58 33.24 -2.12
CA VAL A 147 28.10 33.56 -3.48
C VAL A 147 26.58 33.83 -3.49
N THR A 148 26.10 34.74 -4.32
CA THR A 148 24.65 34.92 -4.57
C THR A 148 24.16 33.84 -5.54
N ASN A 149 24.78 33.75 -6.73
CA ASN A 149 24.41 32.80 -7.79
C ASN A 149 25.60 31.92 -8.20
N LEU A 150 25.46 30.60 -8.15
CA LEU A 150 26.42 29.65 -8.70
C LEU A 150 25.77 28.87 -9.85
N MET A 151 26.40 28.88 -11.03
CA MET A 151 25.93 28.18 -12.22
C MET A 151 27.00 27.22 -12.76
N VAL A 152 26.72 25.92 -12.79
CA VAL A 152 27.53 24.94 -13.52
C VAL A 152 26.92 24.75 -14.90
N LEU A 153 27.61 25.21 -15.95
CA LEU A 153 27.14 25.09 -17.33
C LEU A 153 27.17 23.61 -17.82
N PRO A 154 26.51 23.26 -18.95
CA PRO A 154 26.49 21.89 -19.49
C PRO A 154 27.85 21.27 -19.84
N THR A 155 28.94 22.05 -19.81
CA THR A 155 30.32 21.53 -19.99
C THR A 155 31.19 21.72 -18.76
N GLY A 156 30.60 22.24 -17.68
CA GLY A 156 31.26 22.54 -16.43
C GLY A 156 31.17 21.41 -15.43
N GLU A 157 32.09 21.42 -14.48
CA GLU A 157 32.19 20.47 -13.38
C GLU A 157 32.44 21.20 -12.06
N LEU A 158 31.62 20.94 -11.05
CA LEU A 158 31.84 21.35 -9.66
C LEU A 158 32.18 20.12 -8.84
N THR A 159 33.38 20.07 -8.27
CA THR A 159 33.89 18.93 -7.50
C THR A 159 34.16 19.34 -6.04
N ILE A 160 33.53 18.71 -5.07
CA ILE A 160 33.79 18.90 -3.63
C ILE A 160 34.22 17.57 -3.02
N GLY A 161 35.44 17.14 -3.36
CA GLY A 161 35.91 15.78 -3.15
C GLY A 161 35.29 14.77 -4.13
N THR A 162 35.81 13.55 -4.10
CA THR A 162 35.40 12.39 -4.93
C THR A 162 35.41 11.11 -4.09
N GLU A 163 34.82 10.01 -4.55
CA GLU A 163 34.91 8.71 -3.87
C GLU A 163 36.38 8.32 -3.53
N GLY A 164 37.31 8.60 -4.45
CA GLY A 164 38.73 8.30 -4.29
C GLY A 164 39.56 9.31 -3.49
N ASP A 165 39.04 10.52 -3.30
CA ASP A 165 39.65 11.60 -2.51
C ASP A 165 38.53 12.43 -1.86
N ARG A 166 37.95 11.88 -0.80
CA ARG A 166 36.87 12.51 -0.02
C ARG A 166 37.39 13.72 0.74
N VAL A 167 36.55 14.71 1.01
CA VAL A 167 36.93 15.86 1.84
C VAL A 167 37.32 15.36 3.24
N ALA A 168 38.57 15.59 3.63
CA ALA A 168 39.15 15.20 4.92
C ALA A 168 39.13 16.36 5.93
N ALA A 169 39.13 17.61 5.45
CA ALA A 169 38.93 18.82 6.25
C ALA A 169 37.43 19.19 6.30
N SER A 170 37.07 20.40 5.87
CA SER A 170 35.67 20.79 5.66
C SER A 170 35.53 21.73 4.47
N ALA A 171 34.39 21.65 3.77
CA ALA A 171 34.02 22.56 2.71
C ALA A 171 32.64 23.18 2.99
N GLU A 172 32.44 24.46 2.70
CA GLU A 172 31.10 25.03 2.64
C GLU A 172 30.85 25.87 1.37
N ILE A 173 29.59 25.84 0.90
CA ILE A 173 29.03 26.83 -0.02
C ILE A 173 27.92 27.57 0.74
N VAL A 174 28.02 28.89 0.78
CA VAL A 174 27.09 29.77 1.48
C VAL A 174 26.41 30.68 0.47
N VAL A 175 25.10 30.45 0.27
CA VAL A 175 24.26 31.33 -0.54
C VAL A 175 23.95 32.58 0.28
N ARG A 176 24.32 33.75 -0.26
CA ARG A 176 24.23 35.04 0.44
C ARG A 176 22.80 35.47 0.71
N ASP A 177 22.60 36.16 1.84
CA ASP A 177 21.35 36.86 2.15
C ASP A 177 21.32 38.22 1.42
N THR A 178 20.96 38.15 0.14
CA THR A 178 20.83 39.33 -0.73
C THR A 178 19.34 39.65 -0.91
N GLU A 179 18.92 40.88 -0.55
CA GLU A 179 17.56 41.38 -0.81
C GLU A 179 17.27 41.38 -2.31
N LEU A 180 16.24 40.65 -2.74
CA LEU A 180 15.86 40.50 -4.14
C LEU A 180 15.19 41.78 -4.68
N ASP A 181 15.53 42.22 -5.88
CA ASP A 181 14.86 43.35 -6.54
C ASP A 181 13.41 42.95 -6.90
N PRO A 182 12.37 43.62 -6.34
CA PRO A 182 10.96 43.33 -6.63
C PRO A 182 10.52 43.73 -8.06
N THR A 183 11.47 44.06 -8.94
CA THR A 183 11.26 44.33 -10.36
C THR A 183 12.05 43.39 -11.28
N ASP A 184 13.01 42.60 -10.75
CA ASP A 184 13.76 41.60 -11.52
C ASP A 184 13.37 40.18 -11.11
N TYR A 185 12.49 39.57 -11.90
CA TYR A 185 12.04 38.20 -11.69
C TYR A 185 13.14 37.15 -11.88
N SER A 186 14.29 37.52 -12.49
CA SER A 186 15.43 36.62 -12.63
C SER A 186 16.02 36.23 -11.28
N GLU A 187 15.98 37.13 -10.29
CA GLU A 187 16.52 36.91 -8.94
C GLU A 187 15.70 35.90 -8.13
N PHE A 188 14.50 35.52 -8.60
CA PHE A 188 13.86 34.31 -8.09
C PHE A 188 14.66 33.04 -8.42
N GLY A 189 15.55 33.03 -9.41
CA GLY A 189 16.46 31.92 -9.69
C GLY A 189 17.62 31.75 -8.68
N THR A 190 17.83 32.71 -7.77
CA THR A 190 19.04 32.78 -6.92
C THR A 190 19.36 31.53 -6.10
N GLY A 191 20.63 31.14 -6.12
CA GLY A 191 21.17 29.96 -5.43
C GLY A 191 22.17 29.17 -6.29
N VAL A 192 22.07 27.84 -6.25
CA VAL A 192 22.98 26.90 -6.91
C VAL A 192 22.25 26.16 -8.04
N ILE A 193 22.69 26.36 -9.28
CA ILE A 193 22.06 25.78 -10.47
C ILE A 193 23.08 24.92 -11.23
N ILE A 194 22.75 23.64 -11.41
CA ILE A 194 23.60 22.63 -12.05
C ILE A 194 22.97 22.20 -13.38
N PHE A 195 23.68 22.45 -14.48
CA PHE A 195 23.40 21.92 -15.82
C PHE A 195 24.48 20.96 -16.33
N GLY A 196 25.66 20.98 -15.70
CA GLY A 196 26.80 20.11 -15.99
C GLY A 196 26.91 18.96 -14.98
N ALA A 197 28.13 18.73 -14.49
CA ALA A 197 28.41 17.74 -13.45
C ALA A 197 28.56 18.41 -12.08
N PHE A 198 27.93 17.83 -11.05
CA PHE A 198 28.18 18.14 -9.65
C PHE A 198 28.53 16.85 -8.90
N THR A 199 29.75 16.81 -8.36
CA THR A 199 30.28 15.68 -7.58
C THR A 199 30.69 16.19 -6.21
N ALA A 200 30.20 15.59 -5.13
CA ALA A 200 30.55 15.96 -3.76
C ALA A 200 30.60 14.74 -2.85
N HIS A 201 31.75 14.48 -2.22
CA HIS A 201 31.92 13.34 -1.31
C HIS A 201 32.54 13.79 0.01
N GLY A 202 31.70 13.85 1.04
CA GLY A 202 32.11 14.10 2.41
C GLY A 202 32.81 12.89 3.04
N ALA A 203 33.23 13.07 4.28
CA ALA A 203 33.71 11.98 5.12
C ALA A 203 32.55 11.01 5.45
N GLU A 204 32.73 9.72 5.16
CA GLU A 204 31.73 8.69 5.43
C GLU A 204 31.38 8.64 6.93
N LYS A 205 30.10 8.76 7.26
CA LYS A 205 29.56 8.50 8.60
C LYS A 205 28.41 7.51 8.51
N THR A 206 28.20 6.72 9.56
CA THR A 206 26.95 5.97 9.70
C THR A 206 25.79 6.97 9.82
N THR A 207 24.87 7.03 8.85
CA THR A 207 23.75 7.98 8.88
C THR A 207 22.92 7.85 10.15
N ALA A 208 22.55 6.61 10.52
CA ALA A 208 21.74 6.34 11.70
C ALA A 208 22.02 4.95 12.28
N VAL A 209 21.71 4.79 13.55
CA VAL A 209 21.69 3.51 14.29
C VAL A 209 20.33 3.35 14.97
N ARG A 210 19.97 2.15 15.41
CA ARG A 210 18.67 1.92 16.05
C ARG A 210 18.82 1.64 17.53
N LEU A 211 17.93 2.22 18.34
CA LEU A 211 17.90 1.93 19.77
C LEU A 211 17.45 0.48 20.02
N THR A 212 17.97 -0.14 21.08
CA THR A 212 17.51 -1.46 21.55
C THR A 212 16.49 -1.39 22.68
N SER A 213 16.14 -0.18 23.13
CA SER A 213 15.14 0.10 24.16
C SER A 213 14.63 1.54 24.04
N GLY A 214 13.42 1.81 24.56
CA GLY A 214 12.90 3.18 24.64
C GLY A 214 13.71 4.08 25.59
N LEU A 215 13.61 5.38 25.38
CA LEU A 215 14.25 6.41 26.21
C LEU A 215 13.18 7.19 27.01
N GLU A 216 13.46 7.46 28.27
CA GLU A 216 12.59 8.24 29.17
C GLU A 216 13.04 9.71 29.22
N THR A 217 12.13 10.62 29.59
CA THR A 217 12.48 12.04 29.84
C THR A 217 13.67 12.17 30.79
N GLY A 218 14.67 12.96 30.38
CA GLY A 218 15.92 13.16 31.12
C GLY A 218 16.95 12.03 30.96
N ALA A 219 16.71 11.03 30.11
CA ALA A 219 17.74 10.08 29.70
C ALA A 219 18.90 10.83 29.02
N SER A 220 20.14 10.37 29.29
CA SER A 220 21.38 10.94 28.72
C SER A 220 22.29 9.87 28.14
N THR A 221 21.76 8.65 27.99
CA THR A 221 22.44 7.46 27.48
C THR A 221 21.42 6.58 26.77
N GLY A 222 21.85 5.90 25.70
CA GLY A 222 21.02 4.94 24.98
C GLY A 222 21.83 3.76 24.43
N SER A 223 21.26 2.56 24.57
CA SER A 223 21.78 1.32 23.98
C SER A 223 21.36 1.24 22.50
N ILE A 224 22.32 0.94 21.62
CA ILE A 224 22.12 0.88 20.16
C ILE A 224 22.49 -0.49 19.57
N ASP A 225 21.90 -0.81 18.41
CA ASP A 225 21.97 -2.10 17.75
C ASP A 225 23.31 -2.42 17.09
N GLN A 226 24.08 -1.39 16.74
CA GLN A 226 25.43 -1.47 16.20
C GLN A 226 26.31 -0.30 16.66
N VAL A 227 27.63 -0.47 16.61
CA VAL A 227 28.58 0.63 16.87
C VAL A 227 28.69 1.50 15.62
N PRO A 228 28.38 2.81 15.68
CA PRO A 228 28.43 3.67 14.50
C PRO A 228 29.88 3.93 14.04
N SER A 229 30.08 3.98 12.73
CA SER A 229 31.32 4.46 12.12
C SER A 229 31.40 5.98 12.14
N ASN A 230 32.58 6.49 12.49
CA ASN A 230 33.00 7.89 12.34
C ASN A 230 32.06 8.94 12.96
N TRP A 231 31.36 8.58 14.04
CA TRP A 231 30.66 9.54 14.89
C TRP A 231 31.66 10.25 15.81
N ASP A 232 31.63 11.58 15.83
CA ASP A 232 32.53 12.45 16.59
C ASP A 232 31.83 13.11 17.76
N ILE A 233 32.58 13.39 18.83
CA ILE A 233 32.02 14.13 19.97
C ILE A 233 31.59 15.53 19.50
N ASN A 234 30.39 15.93 19.92
CA ASN A 234 29.62 17.09 19.47
C ASN A 234 28.91 16.96 18.10
N ASP A 235 28.91 15.79 17.45
CA ASP A 235 27.98 15.52 16.35
C ASP A 235 26.52 15.76 16.80
N ARG A 236 25.70 16.30 15.90
CA ARG A 236 24.27 16.58 16.11
C ARG A 236 23.47 15.28 15.91
N LEU A 237 22.95 14.74 17.01
CA LEU A 237 22.08 13.56 16.99
C LEU A 237 20.62 13.98 17.07
N LEU A 238 19.84 13.62 16.07
CA LEU A 238 18.39 13.76 16.04
C LEU A 238 17.75 12.47 16.58
N ILE A 239 16.91 12.63 17.59
CA ILE A 239 16.08 11.57 18.17
C ILE A 239 14.62 11.94 17.86
N PRO A 240 13.94 11.19 16.98
CA PRO A 240 12.61 11.57 16.50
C PRO A 240 11.52 11.31 17.56
N GLU A 241 10.39 12.01 17.46
CA GLU A 241 9.19 11.64 18.21
C GLU A 241 8.79 10.20 17.88
N THR A 242 8.47 9.45 18.94
CA THR A 242 7.91 8.10 18.83
C THR A 242 6.61 7.92 19.60
N VAL A 243 6.12 8.96 20.29
CA VAL A 243 4.76 9.00 20.86
C VAL A 243 3.79 9.58 19.83
N GLN A 244 2.54 9.78 20.22
CA GLN A 244 1.62 10.62 19.46
C GLN A 244 0.93 11.57 20.43
N SER A 245 1.43 12.80 20.50
CA SER A 245 1.10 13.82 21.51
C SER A 245 -0.30 14.49 21.35
N LEU A 246 -1.34 13.70 21.07
CA LEU A 246 -2.68 14.22 20.76
C LEU A 246 -3.40 14.79 21.98
N THR A 247 -3.75 16.08 21.89
CA THR A 247 -4.78 16.68 22.76
C THR A 247 -6.17 16.71 22.10
N GLN A 248 -6.27 16.71 20.76
CA GLN A 248 -7.49 16.47 19.94
C GLN A 248 -7.07 16.03 18.52
N LYS A 249 -7.89 15.26 17.79
CA LYS A 249 -7.66 14.82 16.37
C LYS A 249 -7.61 15.95 15.32
N ASN A 250 -7.79 17.21 15.74
CA ASN A 250 -7.71 18.40 14.88
C ASN A 250 -6.82 19.49 15.50
N VAL A 251 -6.01 19.14 16.50
CA VAL A 251 -4.94 19.99 17.04
C VAL A 251 -3.62 19.44 16.49
N PRO A 252 -2.67 20.30 16.06
CA PRO A 252 -1.37 19.84 15.57
C PRO A 252 -0.71 18.86 16.53
N VAL A 253 0.02 17.89 15.95
CA VAL A 253 0.94 17.03 16.72
C VAL A 253 1.93 17.96 17.42
N VAL A 254 2.12 17.80 18.72
CA VAL A 254 3.18 18.51 19.44
C VAL A 254 4.46 17.74 19.18
N GLN A 255 5.24 18.23 18.24
CA GLN A 255 6.44 17.53 17.78
C GLN A 255 7.50 17.48 18.88
N ASP A 256 7.71 16.27 19.40
CA ASP A 256 8.64 15.96 20.49
C ASP A 256 10.01 15.47 19.95
N SER A 257 10.25 15.58 18.64
CA SER A 257 11.55 15.34 17.99
C SER A 257 12.63 16.32 18.49
N GLU A 258 13.77 15.84 19.01
CA GLU A 258 14.83 16.71 19.55
C GLU A 258 16.25 16.40 19.05
N VAL A 259 17.05 17.47 18.89
CA VAL A 259 18.46 17.40 18.47
C VAL A 259 19.37 17.65 19.66
N VAL A 260 20.23 16.67 19.96
CA VAL A 260 21.18 16.67 21.08
C VAL A 260 22.62 16.46 20.62
N ALA A 261 23.58 17.01 21.35
CA ALA A 261 25.00 16.80 21.07
C ALA A 261 25.48 15.45 21.62
N LEU A 262 26.22 14.68 20.81
CA LEU A 262 26.93 13.48 21.25
C LEU A 262 28.06 13.84 22.23
N THR A 263 28.15 13.12 23.36
CA THR A 263 29.13 13.39 24.44
C THR A 263 30.08 12.23 24.73
N ALA A 264 29.70 10.98 24.45
CA ALA A 264 30.57 9.81 24.50
C ALA A 264 30.00 8.62 23.69
N ILE A 265 30.88 7.72 23.26
CA ILE A 265 30.54 6.40 22.72
C ILE A 265 31.39 5.36 23.48
N ASP A 266 30.76 4.31 24.01
CA ASP A 266 31.44 3.14 24.62
C ASP A 266 30.84 1.84 24.07
N GLY A 267 31.34 1.42 22.90
CA GLY A 267 30.78 0.29 22.16
C GLY A 267 29.36 0.61 21.65
N GLN A 268 28.38 -0.16 22.13
CA GLN A 268 26.96 -0.02 21.76
C GLN A 268 26.16 0.86 22.75
N GLU A 269 26.86 1.67 23.55
CA GLU A 269 26.27 2.72 24.37
C GLU A 269 26.71 4.09 23.85
N ILE A 270 25.75 4.98 23.59
CA ILE A 270 25.99 6.39 23.31
C ILE A 270 25.53 7.25 24.49
N SER A 271 26.20 8.37 24.73
CA SER A 271 25.82 9.36 25.76
C SER A 271 25.61 10.73 25.12
N PHE A 272 24.56 11.44 25.50
CA PHE A 272 24.15 12.73 24.92
C PHE A 272 23.62 13.69 25.99
N ALA A 273 23.31 14.93 25.61
CA ALA A 273 22.66 15.89 26.49
C ALA A 273 21.31 15.34 27.00
N PRO A 274 20.91 15.54 28.28
CA PRO A 274 19.67 14.96 28.80
C PRO A 274 18.43 15.39 28.03
N LEU A 275 17.62 14.41 27.63
CA LEU A 275 16.43 14.61 26.79
C LEU A 275 15.31 15.37 27.51
N THR A 276 14.58 16.15 26.73
CA THR A 276 13.39 16.89 27.14
C THR A 276 12.15 16.00 27.10
N PHE A 277 12.07 15.12 26.10
CA PHE A 277 10.93 14.27 25.81
C PHE A 277 11.24 12.79 26.08
N ALA A 278 10.23 11.93 25.93
CA ALA A 278 10.36 10.49 26.05
C ALA A 278 10.15 9.87 24.67
N HIS A 279 11.02 8.92 24.31
CA HIS A 279 11.02 8.22 23.03
C HIS A 279 10.84 6.71 23.27
N PRO A 280 9.63 6.27 23.70
CA PRO A 280 9.31 4.86 23.89
C PRO A 280 9.34 4.10 22.55
N GLY A 281 9.35 2.77 22.65
CA GLY A 281 9.17 1.91 21.48
C GLY A 281 7.70 1.73 21.09
N THR A 282 7.47 0.76 20.21
CA THR A 282 6.14 0.23 19.88
C THR A 282 5.31 -0.05 21.13
N PRO A 283 4.01 0.33 21.15
CA PRO A 283 3.10 -0.01 22.24
C PRO A 283 2.98 -1.51 22.51
N LEU A 284 2.40 -1.85 23.66
CA LEU A 284 1.94 -3.20 23.94
C LEU A 284 1.02 -3.69 22.81
N ASN A 285 1.36 -4.82 22.21
CA ASN A 285 0.64 -5.44 21.12
C ASN A 285 0.63 -6.97 21.27
N PRO A 286 -0.40 -7.68 20.77
CA PRO A 286 -0.49 -9.14 20.88
C PRO A 286 0.45 -9.87 19.91
N PHE A 287 1.08 -9.15 18.98
CA PHE A 287 1.94 -9.73 17.93
C PHE A 287 3.40 -9.95 18.36
N GLY A 288 3.80 -9.44 19.53
CA GLY A 288 5.18 -9.51 20.02
C GLY A 288 6.15 -8.64 19.22
N VAL A 289 5.66 -7.59 18.58
CA VAL A 289 6.48 -6.64 17.82
C VAL A 289 7.15 -5.68 18.80
N GLU A 290 8.47 -5.67 18.81
CA GLU A 290 9.30 -4.68 19.50
C GLU A 290 10.12 -3.89 18.48
N ARG A 291 9.92 -2.57 18.44
CA ARG A 291 10.74 -1.60 17.69
C ARG A 291 10.93 -0.33 18.50
N TYR A 292 12.02 0.38 18.23
CA TYR A 292 12.42 1.62 18.91
C TYR A 292 12.90 2.66 17.89
N ALA A 293 13.16 3.89 18.33
CA ALA A 293 13.59 4.98 17.45
C ALA A 293 14.95 4.70 16.77
N HIS A 294 15.13 5.27 15.58
CA HIS A 294 16.46 5.53 15.05
C HIS A 294 17.09 6.72 15.80
N VAL A 295 18.42 6.75 15.89
CA VAL A 295 19.20 7.92 16.27
C VAL A 295 19.98 8.33 15.02
N ALA A 296 19.59 9.46 14.43
CA ALA A 296 20.13 9.96 13.18
C ALA A 296 21.24 10.97 13.46
N ASN A 297 22.36 10.92 12.72
CA ASN A 297 23.45 11.87 12.82
C ASN A 297 23.36 12.88 11.68
N LEU A 298 23.08 14.14 12.02
CA LEU A 298 22.92 15.25 11.07
C LEU A 298 24.25 15.85 10.61
N THR A 299 25.37 15.57 11.28
CA THR A 299 26.63 16.27 11.00
C THR A 299 27.36 15.71 9.78
N ARG A 300 27.64 16.56 8.79
CA ARG A 300 28.61 16.31 7.70
C ARG A 300 29.69 17.38 7.66
N ASN A 301 30.77 17.12 6.93
CA ASN A 301 31.89 18.06 6.77
C ASN A 301 31.87 18.83 5.44
N ILE A 302 30.89 18.56 4.57
CA ILE A 302 30.52 19.41 3.45
C ILE A 302 29.14 20.00 3.77
N VAL A 303 29.02 21.33 3.74
CA VAL A 303 27.77 22.04 4.04
C VAL A 303 27.39 23.00 2.90
N ILE A 304 26.18 22.91 2.39
CA ILE A 304 25.63 23.84 1.39
C ILE A 304 24.39 24.51 2.01
N ARG A 305 24.47 25.82 2.27
CA ARG A 305 23.49 26.49 3.13
C ARG A 305 23.19 27.91 2.72
N SER A 306 22.07 28.45 3.22
CA SER A 306 21.82 29.89 3.22
C SER A 306 22.69 30.60 4.27
N GLU A 307 22.99 31.89 4.06
CA GLU A 307 23.66 32.76 5.03
C GLU A 307 22.74 33.06 6.22
N ASN A 308 21.45 33.29 5.95
CA ASN A 308 20.44 33.66 6.93
C ASN A 308 19.17 32.79 6.75
N PRO A 309 18.84 31.88 7.68
CA PRO A 309 17.61 31.09 7.65
C PRO A 309 16.32 31.93 7.72
N GLU A 310 16.38 33.15 8.26
CA GLU A 310 15.25 34.08 8.38
C GLU A 310 15.24 35.14 7.25
N GLY A 311 16.14 35.01 6.26
CA GLY A 311 16.35 35.97 5.18
C GLY A 311 16.05 35.38 3.81
N THR A 312 16.73 35.90 2.78
CA THR A 312 16.65 35.36 1.43
C THR A 312 17.45 34.08 1.33
N ARG A 313 16.76 32.95 1.17
CA ARG A 313 17.37 31.62 1.10
C ARG A 313 17.80 31.22 -0.32
N GLY A 314 18.80 30.35 -0.43
CA GLY A 314 19.20 29.77 -1.70
C GLY A 314 18.22 28.70 -2.20
N HIS A 315 18.02 28.62 -3.52
CA HIS A 315 17.43 27.46 -4.18
C HIS A 315 18.54 26.57 -4.73
N MET A 316 18.44 25.23 -4.61
CA MET A 316 19.32 24.32 -5.35
C MET A 316 18.57 23.53 -6.42
N LEU A 317 19.07 23.60 -7.65
CA LEU A 317 18.45 23.03 -8.85
C LEU A 317 19.48 22.23 -9.65
N ALA A 318 19.16 20.98 -10.00
CA ALA A 318 19.80 20.24 -11.07
C ALA A 318 18.80 20.11 -12.23
N ALA A 319 19.20 20.47 -13.45
CA ALA A 319 18.29 20.51 -14.59
C ALA A 319 18.95 20.11 -15.92
N GLY A 320 18.16 19.49 -16.81
CA GLY A 320 18.51 19.25 -18.22
C GLY A 320 19.73 18.35 -18.44
N ASN A 321 19.61 17.07 -18.07
CA ASN A 321 20.67 16.06 -18.18
C ASN A 321 21.93 16.35 -17.34
N ALA A 322 21.81 17.18 -16.29
CA ALA A 322 22.85 17.32 -15.28
C ALA A 322 23.21 15.95 -14.69
N SER A 323 24.49 15.76 -14.33
CA SER A 323 24.96 14.60 -13.59
C SER A 323 25.20 15.01 -12.14
N VAL A 324 24.66 14.25 -11.20
CA VAL A 324 24.71 14.60 -9.77
C VAL A 324 25.16 13.37 -8.98
N GLU A 325 26.35 13.45 -8.40
CA GLU A 325 26.90 12.42 -7.51
C GLU A 325 27.20 13.08 -6.16
N VAL A 326 26.35 12.80 -5.17
CA VAL A 326 26.41 13.44 -3.85
C VAL A 326 26.37 12.38 -2.77
N ASP A 327 27.41 12.35 -1.95
CA ASP A 327 27.51 11.46 -0.80
C ASP A 327 27.99 12.21 0.44
N SER A 328 27.25 12.06 1.54
CA SER A 328 27.63 12.58 2.85
C SER A 328 27.77 14.11 2.89
N VAL A 329 26.80 14.83 2.31
CA VAL A 329 26.69 16.31 2.30
C VAL A 329 25.50 16.78 3.13
N ASP A 330 25.59 17.96 3.74
CA ASP A 330 24.55 18.58 4.58
C ASP A 330 24.01 19.86 3.90
N PHE A 331 22.69 19.94 3.72
CA PHE A 331 21.98 21.00 3.03
C PHE A 331 21.06 21.74 4.00
N GLN A 332 21.39 22.97 4.37
CA GLN A 332 20.77 23.67 5.50
C GLN A 332 20.04 24.95 5.09
N SER A 333 18.80 25.07 5.54
CA SER A 333 18.00 26.30 5.44
C SER A 333 17.88 26.81 3.99
N LEU A 334 17.87 25.90 3.02
CA LEU A 334 17.60 26.19 1.62
C LEU A 334 16.08 26.26 1.38
N GLY A 335 15.69 26.61 0.15
CA GLY A 335 14.31 26.78 -0.26
C GLY A 335 13.69 28.10 0.22
N ARG A 336 12.98 28.79 -0.68
CA ARG A 336 12.28 30.07 -0.42
C ARG A 336 10.77 29.96 -0.46
N THR A 337 10.21 29.04 -1.27
CA THR A 337 8.76 28.85 -1.27
C THR A 337 8.36 28.30 0.10
N SER A 338 7.42 28.96 0.78
CA SER A 338 6.82 28.43 2.01
C SER A 338 5.57 27.59 1.69
N ALA A 339 5.23 26.60 2.52
CA ALA A 339 3.91 25.95 2.49
C ALA A 339 2.91 26.67 3.41
N ASP A 340 3.38 27.33 4.48
CA ASP A 340 2.59 28.17 5.39
C ASP A 340 2.08 29.48 4.77
N GLU A 341 2.82 30.07 3.82
CA GLU A 341 2.38 31.26 3.10
C GLU A 341 1.62 30.90 1.81
N PRO A 342 0.54 31.62 1.45
CA PRO A 342 -0.13 31.43 0.16
C PRO A 342 0.85 31.66 -1.00
N ILE A 343 0.78 30.84 -2.04
CA ILE A 343 1.58 31.09 -3.23
C ILE A 343 1.11 32.38 -3.92
N ASP A 344 2.09 33.23 -4.22
CA ASP A 344 1.91 34.39 -5.08
C ASP A 344 2.93 34.32 -6.23
N GLN A 345 2.42 34.18 -7.45
CA GLN A 345 3.22 33.92 -8.64
C GLN A 345 3.60 35.20 -9.37
N THR A 346 4.88 35.37 -9.70
CA THR A 346 5.27 36.40 -10.67
C THR A 346 4.71 36.06 -12.05
N VAL A 347 3.94 36.97 -12.64
CA VAL A 347 3.29 36.79 -13.94
C VAL A 347 3.81 37.78 -14.97
N ILE A 348 4.29 37.23 -16.08
CA ILE A 348 4.83 37.96 -17.22
C ILE A 348 3.82 37.86 -18.36
N GLU A 349 3.34 39.01 -18.84
CA GLU A 349 2.54 39.10 -20.05
C GLU A 349 3.29 39.90 -21.11
N ASN A 350 3.39 39.33 -22.31
CA ASN A 350 4.00 40.01 -23.46
C ASN A 350 5.46 40.48 -23.22
N GLY A 351 6.21 39.82 -22.33
CA GLY A 351 7.57 40.20 -21.95
C GLY A 351 7.66 41.31 -20.89
N GLU A 352 6.54 41.81 -20.38
CA GLU A 352 6.49 42.72 -19.23
C GLU A 352 5.98 41.97 -17.99
N VAL A 353 6.63 42.17 -16.84
CA VAL A 353 6.09 41.71 -15.55
C VAL A 353 4.84 42.54 -15.24
N VAL A 354 3.67 41.89 -15.21
CA VAL A 354 2.39 42.55 -14.92
C VAL A 354 1.93 42.37 -13.48
N HIS A 355 2.54 41.41 -12.77
CA HIS A 355 2.45 41.23 -11.33
C HIS A 355 3.72 40.52 -10.85
N PHE A 356 4.25 40.95 -9.72
CA PHE A 356 5.41 40.35 -9.07
C PHE A 356 4.89 39.67 -7.79
N GLY A 357 5.19 38.39 -7.64
CA GLY A 357 4.64 37.57 -6.56
C GLY A 357 5.70 37.19 -5.53
N ASP A 358 5.38 37.40 -4.25
CA ASP A 358 6.35 37.34 -3.16
C ASP A 358 6.68 35.89 -2.70
N ASN A 359 5.87 34.89 -3.07
CA ASN A 359 6.03 33.48 -2.68
C ASN A 359 5.75 32.54 -3.88
N ALA A 360 6.67 32.47 -4.84
CA ALA A 360 6.49 31.71 -6.08
C ALA A 360 6.78 30.19 -5.93
N VAL A 361 6.10 29.35 -6.73
CA VAL A 361 6.41 27.91 -6.90
C VAL A 361 7.85 27.72 -7.40
N GLY A 362 8.46 26.57 -7.12
CA GLY A 362 9.69 26.12 -7.78
C GLY A 362 10.98 26.46 -7.05
N ARG A 363 10.93 27.05 -5.85
CA ARG A 363 12.12 27.52 -5.10
C ARG A 363 12.36 26.64 -3.89
N TYR A 364 12.62 25.36 -4.12
CA TYR A 364 12.74 24.31 -3.11
C TYR A 364 14.18 24.16 -2.57
N SER A 365 14.36 23.34 -1.52
CA SER A 365 15.68 23.13 -0.93
C SER A 365 16.63 22.40 -1.88
N PHE A 366 16.22 21.24 -2.40
CA PHE A 366 16.95 20.53 -3.46
C PHE A 366 16.00 19.95 -4.50
N HIS A 367 16.18 20.32 -5.77
CA HIS A 367 15.27 20.03 -6.86
C HIS A 367 15.99 19.41 -8.07
N PHE A 368 15.52 18.24 -8.50
CA PHE A 368 15.88 17.57 -9.75
C PHE A 368 14.75 17.79 -10.76
N HIS A 369 15.00 18.59 -11.81
CA HIS A 369 13.99 19.09 -12.74
C HIS A 369 14.32 18.67 -14.19
N HIS A 370 13.54 17.75 -14.76
CA HIS A 370 13.76 17.19 -16.10
C HIS A 370 15.19 16.61 -16.28
N VAL A 371 15.63 15.74 -15.35
CA VAL A 371 16.98 15.17 -15.35
C VAL A 371 16.95 13.69 -15.80
N THR A 372 17.74 13.39 -16.84
CA THR A 372 17.97 12.02 -17.36
C THR A 372 19.46 11.62 -17.32
N GLY A 373 20.27 12.38 -16.57
CA GLY A 373 21.68 12.08 -16.32
C GLY A 373 21.88 11.05 -15.20
N GLU A 374 23.14 10.73 -14.88
CA GLU A 374 23.45 9.85 -13.74
C GLU A 374 23.20 10.62 -12.42
N ILE A 375 22.28 10.09 -11.59
CA ILE A 375 21.88 10.68 -10.30
C ILE A 375 22.12 9.68 -9.17
N SER A 376 22.96 10.08 -8.22
CA SER A 376 23.20 9.41 -6.95
C SER A 376 23.19 10.45 -5.83
N PHE A 377 22.24 10.31 -4.90
CA PHE A 377 22.11 11.15 -3.71
C PHE A 377 22.06 10.26 -2.48
N THR A 378 23.16 10.24 -1.71
CA THR A 378 23.36 9.24 -0.65
C THR A 378 23.91 9.80 0.65
N ASN A 379 23.55 9.16 1.78
CA ASN A 379 24.02 9.45 3.13
C ASN A 379 23.96 10.93 3.57
N SER A 380 23.19 11.75 2.88
CA SER A 380 23.19 13.21 2.97
C SER A 380 22.03 13.70 3.85
N VAL A 381 22.07 14.98 4.24
CA VAL A 381 21.12 15.61 5.16
C VAL A 381 20.48 16.80 4.47
N VAL A 382 19.16 16.94 4.52
CA VAL A 382 18.43 18.08 3.97
C VAL A 382 17.48 18.62 5.04
N GLU A 383 17.79 19.78 5.60
CA GLU A 383 17.14 20.29 6.82
C GLU A 383 16.69 21.75 6.78
N GLU A 384 15.70 22.05 7.64
CA GLU A 384 15.05 23.37 7.77
C GLU A 384 14.38 23.82 6.48
N ASN A 385 13.52 22.99 5.89
CA ASN A 385 12.95 23.18 4.56
C ASN A 385 11.60 23.92 4.61
N LEU A 386 11.51 25.11 4.00
CA LEU A 386 10.26 25.90 4.00
C LEU A 386 9.12 25.30 3.16
N ARG A 387 9.38 24.28 2.34
CA ARG A 387 8.32 23.55 1.61
C ARG A 387 8.79 22.12 1.38
N TRP A 388 9.05 21.72 0.14
CA TRP A 388 9.49 20.37 -0.15
C TRP A 388 11.00 20.24 0.09
N GLY A 389 11.41 19.18 0.78
CA GLY A 389 12.82 18.92 1.09
C GLY A 389 13.60 18.50 -0.16
N VAL A 390 13.32 17.29 -0.65
CA VAL A 390 13.89 16.74 -1.88
C VAL A 390 12.79 16.59 -2.94
N VAL A 391 13.00 17.18 -4.11
CA VAL A 391 11.99 17.25 -5.18
C VAL A 391 12.51 16.55 -6.43
N ILE A 392 11.77 15.56 -6.90
CA ILE A 392 12.02 14.79 -8.12
C ILE A 392 10.89 15.13 -9.09
N HIS A 393 11.21 15.80 -10.19
CA HIS A 393 10.26 16.29 -11.18
C HIS A 393 10.69 15.84 -12.58
N ASP A 394 9.86 15.03 -13.25
CA ASP A 394 10.10 14.42 -14.58
C ASP A 394 11.55 13.92 -14.73
N THR A 395 12.01 13.23 -13.67
CA THR A 395 13.39 12.78 -13.47
C THR A 395 13.35 11.27 -13.25
N ASP A 396 14.19 10.54 -13.99
CA ASP A 396 14.16 9.09 -14.09
C ASP A 396 15.44 8.43 -13.56
N ASP A 397 15.33 7.15 -13.18
CA ASP A 397 16.44 6.23 -12.86
C ASP A 397 17.41 6.70 -11.74
N GLY A 398 17.00 7.64 -10.88
CA GLY A 398 17.84 8.17 -9.81
C GLY A 398 17.95 7.28 -8.57
N TYR A 399 19.13 7.26 -7.93
CA TYR A 399 19.39 6.51 -6.70
C TYR A 399 19.45 7.44 -5.48
N PHE A 400 18.47 7.30 -4.58
CA PHE A 400 18.30 8.13 -3.38
C PHE A 400 18.36 7.25 -2.14
N ALA A 401 19.55 7.11 -1.51
CA ALA A 401 19.75 6.09 -0.47
C ALA A 401 20.39 6.58 0.84
N GLY A 402 19.78 6.19 1.96
CA GLY A 402 20.34 6.44 3.29
C GLY A 402 20.41 7.90 3.71
N ASN A 403 19.59 8.78 3.11
CA ASN A 403 19.56 10.21 3.43
C ASN A 403 18.68 10.49 4.65
N ILE A 404 18.87 11.66 5.27
CA ILE A 404 17.99 12.23 6.29
C ILE A 404 17.33 13.48 5.70
N VAL A 405 16.00 13.53 5.68
CA VAL A 405 15.24 14.76 5.45
C VAL A 405 14.58 15.14 6.77
N TYR A 406 14.87 16.35 7.26
CA TYR A 406 14.47 16.80 8.59
C TYR A 406 13.81 18.18 8.54
N ASP A 407 12.84 18.44 9.40
CA ASP A 407 12.27 19.77 9.67
C ASP A 407 11.73 20.43 8.39
N THR A 408 10.57 19.95 7.92
CA THR A 408 10.06 20.23 6.56
C THR A 408 8.59 20.65 6.58
N ASP A 409 8.30 21.88 6.13
CA ASP A 409 6.96 22.49 6.11
C ASP A 409 6.06 21.94 4.95
N GLY A 410 6.63 21.31 3.94
CA GLY A 410 5.91 20.56 2.90
C GLY A 410 6.15 19.06 3.01
N ALA A 411 6.10 18.34 1.88
CA ALA A 411 6.50 16.94 1.82
C ALA A 411 8.02 16.76 1.96
N GLY A 412 8.46 15.72 2.69
CA GLY A 412 9.88 15.39 2.84
C GLY A 412 10.53 15.07 1.50
N PHE A 413 10.02 14.03 0.83
CA PHE A 413 10.27 13.75 -0.58
C PHE A 413 9.00 14.04 -1.40
N MET A 414 9.17 14.74 -2.52
CA MET A 414 8.14 15.09 -3.49
C MET A 414 8.46 14.46 -4.85
N LEU A 415 7.50 13.72 -5.43
CA LEU A 415 7.54 13.25 -6.81
C LEU A 415 6.41 13.94 -7.60
N GLU A 416 6.72 15.00 -8.34
CA GLU A 416 5.78 16.07 -8.66
C GLU A 416 4.86 15.81 -9.87
N ASP A 417 5.40 15.50 -11.06
CA ASP A 417 4.62 15.43 -12.32
C ASP A 417 3.88 14.10 -12.46
N GLY A 418 4.48 13.02 -11.97
CA GLY A 418 3.98 11.65 -12.07
C GLY A 418 4.48 10.91 -13.31
N SER A 419 5.40 11.52 -14.06
CA SER A 419 6.19 10.90 -15.13
C SER A 419 7.52 10.33 -14.64
N GLU A 420 7.94 10.65 -13.41
CA GLU A 420 9.17 10.12 -12.80
C GLU A 420 9.06 8.59 -12.69
N THR A 421 10.04 7.87 -13.24
CA THR A 421 10.11 6.40 -13.27
C THR A 421 11.48 5.85 -12.88
N GLY A 422 11.51 4.62 -12.35
CA GLY A 422 12.76 3.90 -12.08
C GLY A 422 13.57 4.39 -10.88
N ASN A 423 13.17 5.49 -10.23
CA ASN A 423 13.88 6.02 -9.08
C ASN A 423 13.81 5.05 -7.90
N LEU A 424 14.95 4.78 -7.27
CA LEU A 424 15.09 3.92 -6.09
C LEU A 424 15.31 4.79 -4.85
N LEU A 425 14.29 4.84 -4.00
CA LEU A 425 14.33 5.45 -2.68
C LEU A 425 14.55 4.35 -1.64
N GLU A 426 15.77 4.27 -1.10
CA GLU A 426 16.22 3.16 -0.25
C GLU A 426 16.72 3.62 1.13
N ASN A 427 16.18 3.05 2.22
CA ASN A 427 16.65 3.26 3.60
C ASN A 427 16.76 4.75 4.04
N ASN A 428 15.98 5.65 3.44
CA ASN A 428 15.96 7.07 3.84
C ASN A 428 15.17 7.26 5.14
N LEU A 429 15.58 8.22 5.95
CA LEU A 429 14.87 8.69 7.14
C LEU A 429 14.23 10.04 6.84
N VAL A 430 12.91 10.14 7.02
CA VAL A 430 12.19 11.42 6.97
C VAL A 430 11.63 11.69 8.35
N ILE A 431 11.93 12.85 8.94
CA ILE A 431 11.65 13.15 10.36
C ILE A 431 11.13 14.58 10.48
N LYS A 432 10.08 14.79 11.27
CA LYS A 432 9.52 16.12 11.59
C LYS A 432 9.06 16.87 10.33
N VAL A 433 7.85 16.52 9.88
CA VAL A 433 7.22 17.04 8.66
C VAL A 433 5.91 17.73 9.04
N ASP A 434 5.90 19.06 9.00
CA ASP A 434 4.87 19.90 9.62
C ASP A 434 3.63 20.11 8.75
N GLY A 435 3.79 20.32 7.45
CA GLY A 435 2.67 20.63 6.55
C GLY A 435 2.07 22.02 6.80
N GLY A 436 2.36 22.96 5.91
CA GLY A 436 1.93 24.35 6.06
C GLY A 436 0.42 24.55 6.06
N HIS A 437 -0.03 25.75 6.44
CA HIS A 437 -1.39 26.33 6.56
C HIS A 437 -2.58 25.79 5.69
N GLN A 438 -2.81 24.47 5.65
CA GLN A 438 -3.84 23.79 4.86
C GLN A 438 -5.20 23.76 5.57
N THR A 439 -5.92 24.88 5.60
CA THR A 439 -7.21 24.96 6.31
C THR A 439 -8.43 24.40 5.54
N ASP A 440 -8.40 24.29 4.20
CA ASP A 440 -9.64 24.33 3.41
C ASP A 440 -9.88 23.32 2.24
N ASP A 441 -8.98 22.39 1.87
CA ASP A 441 -9.38 21.23 1.02
C ASP A 441 -8.59 19.95 1.34
N LYS A 442 -9.28 18.82 1.52
CA LYS A 442 -8.73 17.58 2.12
C LYS A 442 -8.35 16.50 1.10
N ARG A 443 -7.90 16.86 -0.10
CA ARG A 443 -7.72 15.91 -1.23
C ARG A 443 -6.33 15.27 -1.28
N ALA A 444 -5.94 14.58 -0.21
CA ALA A 444 -4.68 13.86 -0.12
C ALA A 444 -3.46 14.71 -0.50
N GLY A 445 -3.26 15.82 0.22
CA GLY A 445 -2.16 16.74 -0.04
C GLY A 445 -2.28 17.53 -1.33
N VAL A 446 -3.52 17.74 -1.81
CA VAL A 446 -3.80 18.64 -2.94
C VAL A 446 -4.83 19.68 -2.53
N SER A 447 -4.43 20.95 -2.60
CA SER A 447 -5.29 22.10 -2.32
C SER A 447 -5.54 22.96 -3.54
N TRP A 448 -6.73 23.57 -3.58
CA TRP A 448 -7.09 24.56 -4.60
C TRP A 448 -6.74 25.95 -4.10
N HIS A 449 -5.70 26.54 -4.69
CA HIS A 449 -5.32 27.92 -4.42
C HIS A 449 -5.81 28.83 -5.53
N ARG A 450 -5.72 30.14 -5.30
CA ARG A 450 -6.02 31.16 -6.28
C ARG A 450 -4.87 32.12 -6.40
N ASP A 451 -4.51 32.45 -7.62
CA ASP A 451 -3.49 33.45 -7.89
C ASP A 451 -4.06 34.86 -7.66
N TRP A 452 -3.21 35.88 -7.86
CA TRP A 452 -3.58 37.28 -7.78
C TRP A 452 -4.71 37.71 -8.74
N ARG A 453 -5.07 36.88 -9.74
CA ARG A 453 -6.15 37.10 -10.71
C ARG A 453 -7.48 36.47 -10.31
N ASP A 454 -7.53 35.77 -9.16
CA ASP A 454 -8.62 34.86 -8.77
C ASP A 454 -8.68 33.59 -9.63
N GLU A 455 -7.68 33.31 -10.48
CA GLU A 455 -7.60 32.07 -11.28
C GLU A 455 -7.16 30.90 -10.39
N ARG A 456 -7.78 29.73 -10.57
CA ARG A 456 -7.55 28.56 -9.71
C ARG A 456 -6.41 27.70 -10.22
N PHE A 457 -5.45 27.43 -9.35
CA PHE A 457 -4.38 26.45 -9.55
C PHE A 457 -4.36 25.42 -8.41
N LEU A 458 -3.52 24.39 -8.57
CA LEU A 458 -3.39 23.27 -7.64
C LEU A 458 -2.02 23.35 -6.96
N GLU A 459 -1.99 23.17 -5.65
CA GLU A 459 -0.77 22.92 -4.90
C GLU A 459 -0.73 21.45 -4.44
N THR A 460 0.47 20.90 -4.27
CA THR A 460 0.73 19.48 -3.99
C THR A 460 1.68 19.30 -2.81
N GLY A 461 1.57 18.17 -2.10
CA GLY A 461 2.49 17.78 -1.01
C GLY A 461 2.71 18.89 0.02
N THR A 462 1.64 19.60 0.35
CA THR A 462 1.58 20.62 1.40
C THR A 462 0.92 20.08 2.67
N ASP A 463 0.49 18.80 2.69
CA ASP A 463 -0.14 18.16 3.83
C ASP A 463 0.84 17.58 4.87
N GLY A 464 2.13 17.87 4.74
CA GLY A 464 3.16 17.37 5.65
C GLY A 464 3.40 15.86 5.55
N SER A 465 3.23 15.26 4.36
CA SER A 465 3.49 13.83 4.16
C SER A 465 5.00 13.53 4.03
N GLY A 466 5.48 12.43 4.59
CA GLY A 466 6.91 12.05 4.54
C GLY A 466 7.39 11.83 3.11
N PHE A 467 6.69 10.97 2.38
CA PHE A 467 6.80 10.81 0.93
C PHE A 467 5.46 11.16 0.29
N TRP A 468 5.45 12.17 -0.57
CA TRP A 468 4.29 12.52 -1.41
C TRP A 468 4.64 12.30 -2.88
N GLY A 469 3.76 11.67 -3.67
CA GLY A 469 4.07 11.50 -5.08
C GLY A 469 2.89 11.22 -6.03
N ARG A 470 3.00 11.78 -7.24
CA ARG A 470 2.24 11.34 -8.42
C ARG A 470 2.86 10.14 -9.14
N SER A 471 4.12 9.80 -8.82
CA SER A 471 4.94 8.60 -9.12
C SER A 471 4.36 7.56 -10.10
N SER A 472 5.14 7.17 -11.11
CA SER A 472 4.93 5.90 -11.84
C SER A 472 6.16 5.00 -11.75
N SER A 473 6.00 3.68 -11.54
CA SER A 473 7.10 2.71 -11.44
C SER A 473 8.35 3.11 -10.62
N ASN A 474 8.21 3.82 -9.50
CA ASN A 474 9.32 4.07 -8.57
C ASN A 474 9.37 2.99 -7.46
N LEU A 475 10.53 2.85 -6.80
CA LEU A 475 10.83 1.82 -5.83
C LEU A 475 11.08 2.42 -4.43
N PHE A 476 10.36 1.94 -3.42
CA PHE A 476 10.44 2.38 -2.03
C PHE A 476 10.80 1.20 -1.13
N VAL A 477 12.04 1.14 -0.66
CA VAL A 477 12.57 0.00 0.11
C VAL A 477 13.17 0.47 1.43
N GLY A 478 12.70 -0.06 2.56
CA GLY A 478 13.33 0.15 3.87
C GLY A 478 13.29 1.58 4.42
N ASN A 479 12.56 2.50 3.79
CA ASN A 479 12.48 3.88 4.25
C ASN A 479 11.66 3.97 5.55
N THR A 480 12.02 4.91 6.42
CA THR A 480 11.28 5.17 7.67
C THR A 480 10.85 6.63 7.74
N VAL A 481 9.57 6.86 8.02
CA VAL A 481 9.05 8.19 8.34
C VAL A 481 8.74 8.28 9.84
N TYR A 482 9.18 9.35 10.48
CA TYR A 482 8.79 9.75 11.82
C TYR A 482 8.08 11.10 11.78
N ASP A 483 7.12 11.30 12.68
CA ASP A 483 6.66 12.64 13.06
C ASP A 483 6.20 13.47 11.84
N ALA A 484 5.24 12.91 11.11
CA ALA A 484 4.64 13.56 9.94
C ALA A 484 3.20 13.94 10.24
N VAL A 485 2.87 15.22 10.14
CA VAL A 485 1.50 15.74 10.30
C VAL A 485 0.58 15.21 9.18
N GLY A 486 1.17 14.87 8.03
CA GLY A 486 0.55 14.10 6.96
C GLY A 486 0.72 12.59 7.11
N TYR A 487 0.64 11.90 5.98
CA TYR A 487 0.88 10.46 5.94
C TYR A 487 2.37 10.16 5.77
N GLY A 488 2.84 9.01 6.27
CA GLY A 488 4.19 8.53 5.95
C GLY A 488 4.39 8.40 4.44
N TYR A 489 3.40 7.78 3.77
CA TYR A 489 3.36 7.65 2.32
C TYR A 489 2.01 8.13 1.79
N ASN A 490 2.02 9.09 0.86
CA ASN A 490 0.83 9.59 0.16
C ASN A 490 1.05 9.53 -1.36
N PHE A 491 0.35 8.60 -2.02
CA PHE A 491 0.48 8.38 -3.47
C PHE A 491 -0.81 8.78 -4.20
N ASN A 492 -0.78 9.95 -4.83
CA ASN A 492 -1.95 10.64 -5.36
C ASN A 492 -1.87 10.77 -6.90
N GLY A 493 -2.73 10.08 -7.64
CA GLY A 493 -2.76 10.10 -9.11
C GLY A 493 -3.74 11.11 -9.73
N TYR A 494 -4.26 12.06 -8.95
CA TYR A 494 -5.18 13.09 -9.47
C TYR A 494 -4.46 14.00 -10.48
N TYR A 495 -5.11 14.23 -11.64
CA TYR A 495 -4.70 15.11 -12.74
C TYR A 495 -3.56 14.61 -13.64
N ARG A 496 -3.25 13.31 -13.62
CA ARG A 496 -2.43 12.70 -14.69
C ARG A 496 -2.99 13.06 -16.07
N ASN A 497 -2.12 13.61 -16.91
CA ASN A 497 -2.50 14.26 -18.15
C ASN A 497 -3.01 13.25 -19.21
N GLU A 498 -4.27 13.39 -19.65
CA GLU A 498 -4.89 12.51 -20.66
C GLU A 498 -4.17 12.58 -22.02
N ASP A 499 -3.43 13.67 -22.30
CA ASP A 499 -2.82 13.96 -23.60
C ASP A 499 -1.47 13.25 -23.86
N ARG A 500 -0.94 12.46 -22.92
CA ARG A 500 0.08 11.41 -23.21
C ARG A 500 -0.62 10.04 -23.26
N PRO A 501 -1.19 9.62 -24.41
CA PRO A 501 -1.76 8.28 -24.58
C PRO A 501 -0.64 7.25 -24.71
N THR A 502 0.01 6.90 -23.61
CA THR A 502 0.96 5.79 -23.54
C THR A 502 0.19 4.47 -23.65
N GLU A 503 0.39 3.76 -24.77
CA GLU A 503 -0.19 2.42 -24.96
C GLU A 503 0.52 1.41 -24.04
N GLY A 504 0.04 1.25 -22.80
CA GLY A 504 0.65 0.34 -21.82
C GLY A 504 -0.15 0.15 -20.54
N PHE A 505 0.21 -0.86 -19.74
CA PHE A 505 -0.30 -1.06 -18.39
C PHE A 505 0.43 -0.10 -17.42
N HIS A 506 -0.26 0.40 -16.40
CA HIS A 506 0.30 1.41 -15.48
C HIS A 506 0.57 0.84 -14.08
N HIS A 507 1.83 0.95 -13.66
CA HIS A 507 2.30 0.75 -12.29
C HIS A 507 2.52 2.13 -11.66
N GLN A 508 1.96 2.39 -10.47
CA GLN A 508 2.21 3.65 -9.74
C GLN A 508 3.49 3.53 -8.92
N ILE A 509 3.63 2.39 -8.25
CA ILE A 509 4.79 1.97 -7.48
C ILE A 509 5.20 0.61 -8.03
N GLU A 510 6.48 0.46 -8.40
CA GLU A 510 7.03 -0.80 -8.91
C GLU A 510 7.34 -1.76 -7.76
N LEU A 511 7.89 -1.21 -6.66
CA LEU A 511 8.19 -1.96 -5.45
C LEU A 511 7.91 -1.09 -4.22
N PHE A 512 7.17 -1.63 -3.26
CA PHE A 512 7.01 -1.07 -1.93
C PHE A 512 7.28 -2.17 -0.92
N GLN A 513 8.40 -2.12 -0.20
CA GLN A 513 8.80 -3.21 0.70
C GLN A 513 9.55 -2.74 1.94
N ASN A 514 9.21 -3.32 3.10
CA ASN A 514 9.88 -3.13 4.39
C ASN A 514 9.92 -1.68 4.90
N ASN A 515 8.97 -0.85 4.46
CA ASN A 515 8.88 0.56 4.86
C ASN A 515 8.25 0.69 6.26
N GLU A 516 8.59 1.75 6.97
CA GLU A 516 8.14 2.01 8.34
C GLU A 516 7.58 3.44 8.51
N VAL A 517 6.55 3.60 9.35
CA VAL A 517 5.94 4.89 9.70
C VAL A 517 5.68 4.96 11.20
N VAL A 518 6.07 6.08 11.82
CA VAL A 518 6.07 6.26 13.27
C VAL A 518 5.53 7.63 13.65
N ALA A 519 4.67 7.71 14.67
CA ALA A 519 4.11 8.97 15.21
C ALA A 519 3.25 9.83 14.24
N SER A 520 3.25 9.51 12.94
CA SER A 520 2.57 10.29 11.91
C SER A 520 1.05 10.28 12.01
N LYS A 521 0.36 11.19 11.31
CA LYS A 521 -1.10 11.10 11.17
C LYS A 521 -1.50 9.79 10.49
N GLY A 522 -0.84 9.39 9.41
CA GLY A 522 -1.23 8.20 8.66
C GLY A 522 -0.07 7.31 8.22
N GLY A 523 -0.29 6.00 8.06
CA GLY A 523 0.69 5.08 7.47
C GLY A 523 0.80 5.23 5.95
N LEU A 524 -0.24 4.80 5.21
CA LEU A 524 -0.30 4.86 3.75
C LEU A 524 -1.63 5.45 3.24
N TRP A 525 -1.57 6.45 2.35
CA TRP A 525 -2.71 7.00 1.62
C TRP A 525 -2.56 6.71 0.13
N LEU A 526 -3.52 5.99 -0.45
CA LEU A 526 -3.68 5.83 -1.91
C LEU A 526 -4.87 6.68 -2.39
N THR A 527 -4.70 7.45 -3.46
CA THR A 527 -5.80 8.29 -3.98
C THR A 527 -5.74 8.47 -5.49
N TRP A 528 -6.73 7.98 -6.24
CA TRP A 528 -6.68 7.91 -7.71
C TRP A 528 -5.35 7.32 -8.22
N SER A 529 -4.75 6.43 -7.42
CA SER A 529 -3.40 5.91 -7.58
C SER A 529 -3.24 5.19 -8.93
N GLN A 530 -4.35 4.60 -9.39
CA GLN A 530 -4.52 3.96 -10.69
C GLN A 530 -5.44 4.75 -11.63
N GLY A 531 -5.42 6.09 -11.57
CA GLY A 531 -6.04 6.98 -12.55
C GLY A 531 -7.58 7.07 -12.52
N GLN A 532 -8.15 7.82 -13.47
CA GLN A 532 -9.58 8.21 -13.48
C GLN A 532 -10.47 7.48 -14.51
N GLY A 533 -9.94 6.55 -15.31
CA GLY A 533 -10.72 5.90 -16.37
C GLY A 533 -10.21 4.54 -16.82
N ARG A 534 -11.14 3.62 -17.15
CA ARG A 534 -10.86 2.21 -17.53
C ARG A 534 -10.13 1.42 -16.43
N ILE A 535 -10.65 1.57 -15.22
CA ILE A 535 -10.23 0.92 -13.97
C ILE A 535 -10.12 -0.62 -14.09
N ASP A 536 -10.91 -1.25 -14.96
CA ASP A 536 -10.83 -2.67 -15.29
C ASP A 536 -9.50 -3.08 -15.95
N GLN A 537 -8.76 -2.13 -16.54
CA GLN A 537 -7.58 -2.36 -17.37
C GLN A 537 -6.23 -2.21 -16.64
N TYR A 538 -6.22 -1.78 -15.38
CA TYR A 538 -4.99 -1.68 -14.58
C TYR A 538 -4.51 -3.05 -14.12
N GLU A 539 -3.19 -3.21 -13.97
CA GLU A 539 -2.60 -4.38 -13.34
C GLU A 539 -2.72 -4.30 -11.81
N ARG A 540 -2.64 -5.45 -11.15
CA ARG A 540 -2.69 -5.55 -9.70
C ARG A 540 -1.32 -5.18 -9.15
N GLN A 541 -1.26 -4.11 -8.37
CA GLN A 541 -0.04 -3.66 -7.70
C GLN A 541 0.02 -4.26 -6.29
N THR A 542 1.21 -4.59 -5.83
CA THR A 542 1.43 -5.20 -4.51
C THR A 542 2.28 -4.27 -3.66
N PHE A 543 1.78 -3.94 -2.48
CA PHE A 543 2.51 -3.25 -1.42
C PHE A 543 2.80 -4.28 -0.33
N GLU A 544 4.06 -4.43 0.06
CA GLU A 544 4.51 -5.47 0.99
C GLU A 544 5.14 -4.87 2.25
N SER A 545 4.93 -5.52 3.39
CA SER A 545 5.68 -5.31 4.63
C SER A 545 5.77 -3.85 5.10
N LEU A 546 4.63 -3.14 5.19
CA LEU A 546 4.53 -1.87 5.92
C LEU A 546 4.47 -2.14 7.43
N LEU A 547 5.31 -1.48 8.22
CA LEU A 547 5.13 -1.36 9.67
C LEU A 547 4.72 0.08 10.02
N ALA A 548 3.50 0.28 10.51
CA ALA A 548 3.04 1.57 11.01
C ALA A 548 2.79 1.47 12.53
N TRP A 549 3.33 2.39 13.34
CA TRP A 549 3.07 2.40 14.78
C TRP A 549 2.97 3.80 15.37
N ASN A 550 2.14 3.96 16.41
CA ASN A 550 1.74 5.25 16.96
C ASN A 550 1.19 6.23 15.90
N VAL A 551 0.58 5.68 14.85
CA VAL A 551 -0.16 6.44 13.82
C VAL A 551 -1.60 6.70 14.23
N GLN A 552 -2.26 7.69 13.61
CA GLN A 552 -3.68 8.02 13.84
C GLN A 552 -4.62 7.20 12.94
N GLU A 553 -4.18 6.99 11.70
CA GLU A 553 -4.85 6.30 10.60
C GLU A 553 -3.84 5.27 10.04
N GLY A 554 -4.24 4.03 9.79
CA GLY A 554 -3.32 2.97 9.36
C GLY A 554 -3.05 3.05 7.85
N VAL A 555 -4.01 2.58 7.08
CA VAL A 555 -4.04 2.70 5.62
C VAL A 555 -5.38 3.28 5.20
N THR A 556 -5.37 4.18 4.23
CA THR A 556 -6.59 4.61 3.56
C THR A 556 -6.42 4.62 2.04
N ALA A 557 -7.47 4.28 1.31
CA ALA A 557 -7.43 4.20 -0.15
C ALA A 557 -8.75 4.67 -0.76
N TYR A 558 -8.69 5.59 -1.74
CA TYR A 558 -9.87 6.14 -2.41
C TYR A 558 -9.68 6.19 -3.93
N HIS A 559 -10.64 5.65 -4.67
CA HIS A 559 -10.64 5.60 -6.15
C HIS A 559 -9.65 4.61 -6.79
N ASP A 560 -9.28 3.54 -6.08
CA ASP A 560 -8.21 2.64 -6.51
C ASP A 560 -8.71 1.27 -6.99
N ALA A 561 -8.07 0.73 -8.03
CA ALA A 561 -8.61 -0.38 -8.81
C ALA A 561 -8.24 -1.76 -8.29
N LYS A 562 -6.94 -2.07 -8.18
CA LYS A 562 -6.40 -3.40 -7.90
C LYS A 562 -5.11 -3.29 -7.09
N VAL A 563 -5.24 -3.46 -5.78
CA VAL A 563 -4.15 -3.36 -4.82
C VAL A 563 -4.14 -4.62 -3.95
N ASP A 564 -2.98 -5.25 -3.80
CA ASP A 564 -2.68 -6.22 -2.76
C ASP A 564 -1.84 -5.51 -1.68
N MET A 565 -2.24 -5.64 -0.41
CA MET A 565 -1.52 -5.16 0.76
C MET A 565 -1.13 -6.38 1.59
N VAL A 566 0.16 -6.71 1.60
CA VAL A 566 0.68 -7.99 2.10
C VAL A 566 1.58 -7.79 3.32
N ASP A 567 1.32 -8.53 4.40
CA ASP A 567 2.09 -8.52 5.65
C ASP A 567 2.18 -7.15 6.37
N PHE A 568 1.17 -6.29 6.17
CA PHE A 568 1.06 -5.00 6.83
C PHE A 568 0.83 -5.15 8.34
N THR A 569 1.67 -4.52 9.16
CA THR A 569 1.55 -4.53 10.62
C THR A 569 1.29 -3.11 11.13
N ILE A 570 0.19 -2.91 11.85
CA ILE A 570 -0.29 -1.60 12.30
C ILE A 570 -0.56 -1.64 13.80
N VAL A 571 0.24 -0.90 14.58
CA VAL A 571 0.21 -0.89 16.06
C VAL A 571 -0.05 0.51 16.58
N PHE A 572 -1.31 0.82 16.86
CA PHE A 572 -1.74 2.08 17.44
C PHE A 572 -1.46 2.10 18.95
N ASP A 573 -1.30 3.29 19.54
CA ASP A 573 -1.27 3.45 20.99
C ASP A 573 -2.68 3.22 21.58
N PRO A 574 -2.88 2.18 22.43
CA PRO A 574 -4.17 1.93 23.04
C PRO A 574 -4.60 3.01 24.04
N ALA A 575 -3.66 3.77 24.62
CA ALA A 575 -3.97 4.88 25.51
C ALA A 575 -4.63 6.02 24.72
N SER A 576 -3.99 6.50 23.66
CA SER A 576 -4.52 7.53 22.76
C SER A 576 -5.86 7.12 22.13
N SER A 577 -5.97 5.90 21.59
CA SER A 577 -7.22 5.38 21.00
C SER A 577 -8.36 5.16 22.00
N SER A 578 -8.08 5.15 23.32
CA SER A 578 -9.13 5.06 24.36
C SER A 578 -9.67 6.42 24.82
N VAL A 579 -9.07 7.54 24.39
CA VAL A 579 -9.53 8.88 24.75
C VAL A 579 -10.71 9.28 23.87
N SER A 580 -11.93 9.03 24.36
CA SER A 580 -13.16 9.46 23.66
C SER A 580 -13.18 10.97 23.44
N GLU A 581 -13.14 11.41 22.19
CA GLU A 581 -13.47 12.79 21.83
C GLU A 581 -14.93 13.06 22.19
N SER A 582 -15.18 14.03 23.07
CA SER A 582 -16.52 14.39 23.52
C SER A 582 -17.27 15.23 22.47
N SER A 583 -17.52 14.60 21.32
CA SER A 583 -18.13 15.17 20.11
C SER A 583 -19.42 14.40 19.75
N LYS A 584 -20.37 15.06 19.07
CA LYS A 584 -21.69 14.51 18.73
C LYS A 584 -21.89 14.20 17.24
N THR A 585 -20.83 14.22 16.42
CA THR A 585 -20.94 14.21 14.96
C THR A 585 -20.11 13.10 14.30
N ASN A 586 -20.79 12.11 13.72
CA ASN A 586 -20.32 11.01 12.86
C ASN A 586 -19.18 10.10 13.40
N ALA A 587 -19.26 8.78 13.20
CA ALA A 587 -18.27 7.83 13.73
C ALA A 587 -16.88 7.99 13.06
N PHE A 588 -16.85 8.10 11.72
CA PHE A 588 -15.65 8.29 10.88
C PHE A 588 -14.79 9.54 11.17
N VAL A 589 -15.15 10.36 12.16
CA VAL A 589 -14.38 11.55 12.57
C VAL A 589 -13.82 11.37 13.99
N ARG A 590 -14.12 10.24 14.65
CA ARG A 590 -13.95 10.03 16.10
C ARG A 590 -13.05 8.85 16.47
N THR A 591 -12.70 7.97 15.53
CA THR A 591 -12.02 6.68 15.78
C THR A 591 -10.61 6.61 15.19
N THR A 592 -9.72 5.78 15.76
CA THR A 592 -8.51 5.30 15.05
C THR A 592 -8.87 4.09 14.19
N GLU A 593 -8.33 4.05 12.97
CA GLU A 593 -8.82 3.18 11.89
C GLU A 593 -7.65 2.46 11.21
N GLY A 594 -7.68 1.12 11.18
CA GLY A 594 -6.62 0.28 10.61
C GLY A 594 -6.56 0.33 9.09
N PHE A 595 -7.66 -0.03 8.42
CA PHE A 595 -7.84 0.10 6.97
C PHE A 595 -9.17 0.83 6.68
N ASP A 596 -9.12 2.01 6.06
CA ASP A 596 -10.32 2.73 5.57
C ASP A 596 -10.43 2.72 4.03
N PHE A 597 -11.41 1.98 3.52
CA PHE A 597 -11.80 1.99 2.10
C PHE A 597 -13.24 2.51 1.90
N GLY A 598 -13.86 3.12 2.93
CA GLY A 598 -15.30 3.29 3.08
C GLY A 598 -15.91 4.63 2.64
N GLN A 599 -15.31 5.29 1.65
CA GLN A 599 -15.66 6.68 1.35
C GLN A 599 -16.86 6.91 0.41
N PRO A 600 -17.75 7.86 0.76
CA PRO A 600 -19.13 7.89 0.27
C PRO A 600 -19.31 8.27 -1.20
N PHE A 601 -18.38 9.04 -1.75
CA PHE A 601 -18.52 9.66 -3.07
C PHE A 601 -17.73 8.93 -4.17
N TYR A 602 -16.91 7.96 -3.78
CA TYR A 602 -15.76 7.47 -4.54
C TYR A 602 -15.75 5.93 -4.53
N GLU A 603 -15.17 5.32 -5.57
CA GLU A 603 -15.30 3.87 -5.81
C GLU A 603 -13.95 3.17 -5.71
N ASN A 604 -13.80 2.27 -4.74
CA ASN A 604 -12.70 1.30 -4.65
C ASN A 604 -13.15 -0.03 -5.24
N PHE A 605 -12.31 -0.74 -5.99
CA PHE A 605 -12.75 -1.90 -6.79
C PHE A 605 -12.31 -3.25 -6.22
N GLU A 606 -11.05 -3.66 -6.38
CA GLU A 606 -10.59 -5.01 -5.98
C GLU A 606 -9.33 -4.95 -5.11
N HIS A 607 -9.52 -4.57 -3.85
CA HIS A 607 -8.45 -4.52 -2.84
C HIS A 607 -8.33 -5.86 -2.10
N ARG A 608 -7.12 -6.30 -1.80
CA ARG A 608 -6.87 -7.50 -0.99
C ARG A 608 -5.89 -7.18 0.11
N VAL A 609 -6.27 -7.52 1.33
CA VAL A 609 -5.43 -7.40 2.53
C VAL A 609 -5.09 -8.81 2.97
N ILE A 610 -3.80 -9.15 3.00
CA ILE A 610 -3.28 -10.51 3.18
C ILE A 610 -2.19 -10.46 4.26
N GLY A 611 -2.24 -11.33 5.28
CA GLY A 611 -1.21 -11.37 6.32
C GLY A 611 -1.22 -10.19 7.30
N ALA A 612 -2.24 -9.32 7.24
CA ALA A 612 -2.23 -8.07 7.99
C ALA A 612 -2.45 -8.28 9.50
N LYS A 613 -1.83 -7.41 10.31
CA LYS A 613 -1.87 -7.45 11.77
C LYS A 613 -2.20 -6.07 12.32
N VAL A 614 -3.39 -5.88 12.89
CA VAL A 614 -3.85 -4.57 13.38
C VAL A 614 -4.17 -4.65 14.87
N SER A 615 -3.63 -3.74 15.68
CA SER A 615 -3.89 -3.72 17.13
C SER A 615 -3.94 -2.31 17.70
N GLY A 616 -4.74 -2.11 18.75
CA GLY A 616 -4.82 -0.83 19.47
C GLY A 616 -5.66 0.25 18.77
N ALA A 617 -6.32 -0.06 17.64
CA ALA A 617 -7.24 0.83 16.96
C ALA A 617 -8.69 0.59 17.41
N ASN A 618 -9.55 1.61 17.37
CA ASN A 618 -10.98 1.38 17.60
C ASN A 618 -11.62 0.60 16.44
N VAL A 619 -11.21 0.83 15.20
CA VAL A 619 -11.73 0.16 13.99
C VAL A 619 -10.60 -0.57 13.26
N GLY A 620 -10.77 -1.86 12.97
CA GLY A 620 -9.81 -2.68 12.23
C GLY A 620 -9.88 -2.48 10.72
N PHE A 621 -11.08 -2.61 10.14
CA PHE A 621 -11.30 -2.56 8.69
C PHE A 621 -12.64 -1.88 8.32
N ILE A 622 -12.63 -1.06 7.27
CA ILE A 622 -13.83 -0.42 6.69
C ILE A 622 -13.90 -0.75 5.20
N GLY A 623 -15.01 -1.37 4.77
CA GLY A 623 -15.18 -1.83 3.39
C GLY A 623 -15.81 -0.81 2.43
N PRO A 624 -15.74 -1.04 1.09
CA PRO A 624 -16.28 -0.12 0.08
C PRO A 624 -17.79 0.08 0.17
N THR A 625 -18.29 1.19 -0.38
CA THR A 625 -19.69 1.61 -0.16
C THR A 625 -20.56 1.69 -1.43
N ASN A 626 -20.03 1.39 -2.60
CA ASN A 626 -20.76 1.37 -3.89
C ASN A 626 -20.55 0.03 -4.63
N ALA A 627 -21.55 -0.39 -5.41
CA ALA A 627 -21.67 -1.74 -5.93
C ALA A 627 -20.80 -2.03 -7.17
N GLY A 628 -20.18 -3.22 -7.20
CA GLY A 628 -19.32 -3.71 -8.30
C GLY A 628 -17.87 -4.05 -7.86
N ALA A 629 -17.51 -3.68 -6.64
CA ALA A 629 -16.25 -3.98 -5.98
C ALA A 629 -16.21 -5.41 -5.40
N SER A 630 -15.01 -5.94 -5.13
CA SER A 630 -14.81 -7.10 -4.24
C SER A 630 -13.53 -6.94 -3.42
N ALA A 631 -13.67 -6.82 -2.11
CA ALA A 631 -12.55 -6.78 -1.18
C ALA A 631 -12.28 -8.19 -0.62
N VAL A 632 -11.00 -8.53 -0.41
CA VAL A 632 -10.59 -9.79 0.23
C VAL A 632 -9.78 -9.47 1.47
N LEU A 633 -10.13 -10.08 2.59
CA LEU A 633 -9.33 -10.07 3.81
C LEU A 633 -8.92 -11.50 4.14
N ARG A 634 -7.61 -11.76 4.20
CA ARG A 634 -7.08 -13.12 4.29
C ARG A 634 -5.87 -13.26 5.21
N ASP A 635 -5.75 -14.39 5.90
CA ASP A 635 -4.58 -14.78 6.71
C ASP A 635 -4.19 -13.68 7.74
N SER A 636 -5.17 -12.91 8.24
CA SER A 636 -4.96 -11.63 8.96
C SER A 636 -5.45 -11.68 10.40
N ILE A 637 -4.87 -10.88 11.29
CA ILE A 637 -5.16 -10.85 12.74
C ILE A 637 -5.54 -9.43 13.19
N PHE A 638 -6.69 -9.26 13.83
CA PHE A 638 -7.17 -7.97 14.33
C PHE A 638 -7.43 -8.01 15.85
N ALA A 639 -6.98 -6.99 16.55
CA ALA A 639 -7.10 -6.80 18.00
C ALA A 639 -7.79 -5.45 18.30
N ASN A 640 -9.01 -5.30 17.75
CA ASN A 640 -9.73 -4.03 17.64
C ASN A 640 -11.15 -4.15 18.19
N GLN A 641 -11.71 -3.03 18.68
CA GLN A 641 -13.07 -2.99 19.25
C GLN A 641 -14.16 -3.19 18.20
N VAL A 642 -13.99 -2.57 17.02
CA VAL A 642 -14.81 -2.79 15.84
C VAL A 642 -13.94 -3.44 14.78
N ASN A 643 -14.22 -4.68 14.40
CA ASN A 643 -13.35 -5.39 13.45
C ASN A 643 -13.70 -5.10 11.98
N VAL A 644 -14.98 -4.89 11.69
CA VAL A 644 -15.47 -4.54 10.35
C VAL A 644 -16.56 -3.48 10.50
N ALA A 645 -16.53 -2.45 9.66
CA ALA A 645 -17.58 -1.43 9.56
C ALA A 645 -17.91 -1.09 8.10
N PHE A 646 -19.14 -0.63 7.86
CA PHE A 646 -19.61 -0.20 6.54
C PHE A 646 -20.44 1.10 6.63
N ARG A 647 -20.87 1.62 5.49
CA ARG A 647 -21.95 2.60 5.40
C ARG A 647 -23.30 1.94 5.16
N ASP A 648 -24.37 2.66 5.52
CA ASP A 648 -25.78 2.32 5.32
C ASP A 648 -26.17 1.90 3.89
N VAL A 649 -25.43 2.38 2.89
CA VAL A 649 -25.64 2.09 1.46
C VAL A 649 -24.75 0.99 0.86
N ALA A 650 -23.84 0.39 1.64
CA ALA A 650 -22.85 -0.56 1.13
C ALA A 650 -23.44 -1.93 0.75
N ASP A 651 -23.01 -2.50 -0.38
CA ASP A 651 -23.34 -3.90 -0.72
C ASP A 651 -22.50 -4.85 0.13
N ARG A 652 -23.13 -5.47 1.13
CA ARG A 652 -22.47 -6.38 2.07
C ARG A 652 -21.86 -7.65 1.46
N HIS A 653 -22.18 -8.00 0.21
CA HIS A 653 -21.68 -9.23 -0.42
C HIS A 653 -20.30 -9.07 -1.08
N ILE A 654 -19.71 -7.87 -1.02
CA ILE A 654 -18.43 -7.55 -1.68
C ILE A 654 -17.20 -7.99 -0.88
N LEU A 655 -17.32 -8.25 0.43
CA LEU A 655 -16.17 -8.55 1.30
C LEU A 655 -16.07 -10.05 1.59
N THR A 656 -14.96 -10.67 1.21
CA THR A 656 -14.66 -12.09 1.46
C THR A 656 -13.59 -12.22 2.54
N PHE A 657 -13.84 -13.08 3.54
CA PHE A 657 -12.91 -13.40 4.62
C PHE A 657 -12.36 -14.82 4.44
N THR A 658 -11.09 -15.05 4.75
CA THR A 658 -10.48 -16.40 4.76
C THR A 658 -9.38 -16.43 5.81
N ASP A 659 -9.47 -17.33 6.79
CA ASP A 659 -8.44 -17.49 7.83
C ASP A 659 -8.09 -16.15 8.55
N VAL A 660 -9.13 -15.40 8.92
CA VAL A 660 -9.01 -14.13 9.66
C VAL A 660 -9.28 -14.39 11.15
N GLU A 661 -8.32 -14.02 12.00
CA GLU A 661 -8.38 -14.17 13.45
C GLU A 661 -8.73 -12.84 14.12
N PHE A 662 -9.62 -12.91 15.12
CA PHE A 662 -9.97 -11.78 15.98
C PHE A 662 -9.55 -12.12 17.41
N VAL A 663 -8.69 -11.28 17.99
CA VAL A 663 -8.14 -11.46 19.34
C VAL A 663 -8.52 -10.28 20.24
N ASP A 664 -8.41 -10.47 21.56
CA ASP A 664 -8.80 -9.48 22.57
C ASP A 664 -8.20 -8.08 22.29
N SER A 665 -9.05 -7.04 22.29
CA SER A 665 -8.61 -5.69 22.01
C SER A 665 -8.03 -4.99 23.23
N LEU A 666 -7.00 -4.17 22.98
CA LEU A 666 -6.29 -3.41 24.01
C LEU A 666 -6.90 -2.02 24.29
N VAL A 667 -7.88 -1.59 23.49
CA VAL A 667 -8.56 -0.30 23.62
C VAL A 667 -9.91 -0.40 24.31
N SER A 668 -10.37 0.71 24.90
CA SER A 668 -11.68 0.79 25.55
C SER A 668 -12.85 0.78 24.55
N PRO A 669 -14.02 0.22 24.90
CA PRO A 669 -15.22 0.29 24.06
C PRO A 669 -15.66 1.73 23.78
N LEU A 670 -16.13 1.97 22.56
CA LEU A 670 -16.74 3.25 22.19
C LEU A 670 -18.09 3.42 22.92
N PRO A 671 -18.42 4.63 23.41
CA PRO A 671 -19.74 4.87 23.99
C PRO A 671 -20.82 4.85 22.90
N ASP A 672 -22.04 4.42 23.23
CA ASP A 672 -23.17 4.32 22.29
C ASP A 672 -23.38 5.59 21.43
N SER A 673 -23.14 6.77 22.01
CA SER A 673 -23.26 8.08 21.33
C SER A 673 -22.13 8.40 20.32
N ALA A 674 -21.08 7.58 20.25
CA ALA A 674 -20.03 7.65 19.25
C ALA A 674 -20.32 6.74 18.05
N LEU A 675 -21.12 5.68 18.23
CA LEU A 675 -21.62 4.85 17.15
C LEU A 675 -22.57 5.67 16.24
N PRO A 676 -22.74 5.29 14.96
CA PRO A 676 -23.72 5.93 14.07
C PRO A 676 -25.17 5.64 14.51
N ASP A 677 -26.09 6.60 14.29
CA ASP A 677 -27.53 6.38 14.52
C ASP A 677 -28.15 5.31 13.60
N VAL A 678 -27.43 4.88 12.54
CA VAL A 678 -27.80 3.82 11.59
C VAL A 678 -26.59 2.91 11.40
N VAL A 679 -26.57 1.76 12.08
CA VAL A 679 -25.39 0.90 12.23
C VAL A 679 -25.28 -0.08 11.06
N ALA A 680 -24.41 0.17 10.08
CA ALA A 680 -24.13 -0.83 9.05
C ALA A 680 -23.05 -1.83 9.52
N ASN A 681 -23.51 -2.98 10.04
CA ASN A 681 -22.72 -4.21 10.25
C ASN A 681 -21.43 -3.99 11.06
N VAL A 682 -21.57 -3.65 12.35
CA VAL A 682 -20.43 -3.44 13.28
C VAL A 682 -20.25 -4.69 14.14
N TRP A 683 -19.10 -5.38 14.02
CA TRP A 683 -18.74 -6.48 14.93
C TRP A 683 -18.00 -5.95 16.17
N GLN A 684 -18.53 -6.18 17.38
CA GLN A 684 -17.88 -5.79 18.64
C GLN A 684 -17.58 -6.98 19.55
N GLU A 685 -16.39 -6.95 20.14
CA GLU A 685 -15.84 -7.95 21.06
C GLU A 685 -16.70 -8.19 22.33
N GLY A 686 -17.47 -7.17 22.75
CA GLY A 686 -18.33 -7.25 23.95
C GLY A 686 -19.76 -7.75 23.74
N VAL A 687 -20.27 -7.78 22.50
CA VAL A 687 -21.65 -8.21 22.18
C VAL A 687 -21.73 -9.34 21.14
N GLY A 688 -20.65 -9.66 20.43
CA GLY A 688 -20.53 -10.88 19.62
C GLY A 688 -21.46 -10.96 18.40
N VAL A 689 -21.93 -9.81 17.90
CA VAL A 689 -22.96 -9.71 16.86
C VAL A 689 -22.67 -8.52 15.94
N LEU A 690 -22.81 -8.70 14.62
CA LEU A 690 -23.11 -7.59 13.71
C LEU A 690 -24.49 -7.04 14.08
N GLU A 691 -24.57 -5.86 14.67
CA GLU A 691 -25.86 -5.16 14.65
C GLU A 691 -26.14 -4.72 13.21
N GLN A 692 -27.20 -5.31 12.66
CA GLN A 692 -27.63 -5.16 11.29
C GLN A 692 -28.53 -3.93 11.18
N GLY A 693 -28.04 -2.90 10.50
CA GLY A 693 -28.72 -1.61 10.37
C GLY A 693 -30.13 -1.72 9.80
N ASP A 694 -31.00 -0.85 10.34
CA ASP A 694 -32.47 -0.87 10.26
C ASP A 694 -33.04 -1.65 9.06
N LEU A 695 -33.61 -2.82 9.38
CA LEU A 695 -34.01 -3.80 8.40
C LEU A 695 -35.45 -3.57 7.97
N ASP A 696 -35.66 -3.38 6.66
CA ASP A 696 -36.88 -3.83 6.01
C ASP A 696 -37.15 -5.29 6.44
N GLU A 697 -38.43 -5.65 6.67
CA GLU A 697 -38.91 -6.85 7.41
C GLU A 697 -38.45 -8.25 6.88
N ALA A 698 -37.50 -8.31 5.95
CA ALA A 698 -37.06 -9.51 5.24
C ALA A 698 -35.67 -10.07 5.66
N ALA A 699 -34.98 -9.51 6.68
CA ALA A 699 -33.60 -9.93 6.97
C ALA A 699 -33.15 -9.86 8.45
N ALA A 700 -34.05 -10.08 9.42
CA ALA A 700 -33.78 -10.04 10.87
C ALA A 700 -33.00 -11.25 11.46
N ASP A 701 -32.43 -12.12 10.62
CA ASP A 701 -31.88 -13.42 11.00
C ASP A 701 -30.34 -13.52 10.90
N LEU A 702 -29.58 -12.40 10.90
CA LEU A 702 -28.12 -12.44 10.75
C LEU A 702 -27.35 -11.70 11.87
N ALA A 703 -26.94 -12.51 12.84
CA ALA A 703 -25.91 -12.20 13.84
C ALA A 703 -24.77 -13.25 13.73
N PRO A 704 -23.56 -12.89 13.26
CA PRO A 704 -22.42 -13.82 13.10
C PRO A 704 -21.17 -13.41 13.92
N PRO A 705 -20.13 -14.26 14.04
CA PRO A 705 -20.00 -15.71 13.80
C PRO A 705 -19.66 -16.45 15.14
N ALA A 706 -19.28 -17.72 15.23
CA ALA A 706 -18.87 -18.70 14.23
C ALA A 706 -19.32 -20.12 14.60
N MET A 707 -19.78 -20.88 13.59
CA MET A 707 -19.68 -22.34 13.64
C MET A 707 -18.34 -22.75 13.00
N PRO A 708 -17.65 -23.79 13.51
CA PRO A 708 -16.46 -24.35 12.86
C PRO A 708 -16.68 -24.63 11.38
N SER A 709 -15.62 -24.57 10.57
CA SER A 709 -15.68 -24.65 9.10
C SER A 709 -16.40 -25.89 8.55
N ASN A 710 -16.51 -26.92 9.39
CA ASN A 710 -17.09 -28.23 9.16
C ASN A 710 -18.51 -28.40 9.75
N LEU A 711 -19.08 -27.39 10.43
CA LEU A 711 -20.47 -27.40 10.91
C LEU A 711 -21.24 -26.23 10.30
N ARG A 712 -22.31 -26.50 9.53
CA ARG A 712 -23.01 -25.48 8.73
C ARG A 712 -24.52 -25.72 8.68
N ILE A 713 -25.34 -24.67 8.71
CA ILE A 713 -26.79 -24.79 8.47
C ILE A 713 -27.09 -24.24 7.07
N PHE A 714 -27.84 -25.00 6.27
CA PHE A 714 -28.30 -24.60 4.93
C PHE A 714 -29.69 -25.20 4.69
N ASP A 715 -30.67 -24.43 4.24
CA ASP A 715 -32.01 -24.92 3.88
C ASP A 715 -32.58 -25.93 4.91
N ASP A 716 -32.70 -25.51 6.18
CA ASP A 716 -33.14 -26.31 7.34
C ASP A 716 -32.34 -27.60 7.67
N ARG A 717 -31.20 -27.80 7.01
CA ARG A 717 -30.29 -28.93 7.24
C ARG A 717 -29.06 -28.52 8.05
N LEU A 718 -28.76 -29.25 9.11
CA LEU A 718 -27.45 -29.22 9.78
C LEU A 718 -26.46 -30.13 9.02
N LYS A 719 -25.51 -29.55 8.29
CA LYS A 719 -24.38 -30.27 7.68
C LYS A 719 -23.21 -30.35 8.66
N ILE A 720 -22.66 -31.55 8.81
CA ILE A 720 -21.50 -31.88 9.63
C ILE A 720 -20.48 -32.58 8.73
N ASP A 721 -19.28 -32.04 8.65
CA ASP A 721 -18.15 -32.59 7.92
C ASP A 721 -17.12 -33.12 8.92
N GLY A 722 -16.60 -34.32 8.65
CA GLY A 722 -15.47 -34.91 9.36
C GLY A 722 -14.14 -34.48 8.75
N SER A 723 -13.16 -35.36 8.80
CA SER A 723 -11.82 -35.16 8.25
C SER A 723 -11.28 -36.48 7.67
N SER A 724 -10.05 -36.48 7.17
CA SER A 724 -9.40 -37.69 6.65
C SER A 724 -8.75 -38.57 7.73
N GLY A 725 -9.29 -38.62 8.95
CA GLY A 725 -8.88 -39.59 9.97
C GLY A 725 -9.85 -39.68 11.16
N ASP A 726 -9.87 -40.85 11.79
CA ASP A 726 -10.82 -41.32 12.82
C ASP A 726 -11.52 -40.21 13.63
N ASP A 727 -12.78 -39.92 13.27
CA ASP A 727 -13.61 -38.90 13.87
C ASP A 727 -14.72 -39.48 14.77
N GLN A 728 -15.04 -38.77 15.86
CA GLN A 728 -16.17 -39.10 16.73
C GLN A 728 -17.15 -37.93 16.74
N ILE A 729 -18.34 -38.16 16.19
CA ILE A 729 -19.43 -37.17 16.04
C ILE A 729 -20.67 -37.71 16.75
N ILE A 730 -21.12 -37.02 17.79
CA ILE A 730 -22.34 -37.35 18.53
C ILE A 730 -23.30 -36.17 18.44
N ILE A 731 -24.54 -36.42 18.06
CA ILE A 731 -25.60 -35.41 17.94
C ILE A 731 -26.70 -35.75 18.95
N ASP A 732 -27.01 -34.83 19.86
CA ASP A 732 -28.01 -35.03 20.93
C ASP A 732 -28.92 -33.80 21.08
N TRP A 733 -29.95 -33.91 21.89
CA TRP A 733 -30.75 -32.76 22.33
C TRP A 733 -30.13 -32.13 23.58
N SER A 734 -30.24 -30.80 23.72
CA SER A 734 -30.02 -30.14 25.01
C SER A 734 -31.02 -30.64 26.08
N GLU A 735 -30.70 -30.45 27.37
CA GLU A 735 -31.57 -30.90 28.47
C GLU A 735 -32.99 -30.31 28.42
N ASP A 736 -33.12 -29.06 27.94
CA ASP A 736 -34.39 -28.36 27.71
C ASP A 736 -35.05 -28.69 26.35
N ARG A 737 -34.30 -29.32 25.43
CA ARG A 737 -34.66 -29.63 24.04
C ARG A 737 -34.90 -28.40 23.15
N GLU A 738 -34.38 -27.23 23.51
CA GLU A 738 -34.43 -26.03 22.66
C GLU A 738 -33.30 -25.99 21.63
N SER A 739 -32.24 -26.80 21.79
CA SER A 739 -31.14 -26.92 20.84
C SER A 739 -30.72 -28.37 20.56
N ILE A 740 -30.01 -28.52 19.43
CA ILE A 740 -29.23 -29.70 19.06
C ILE A 740 -27.79 -29.45 19.49
N VAL A 741 -27.22 -30.38 20.26
CA VAL A 741 -25.83 -30.33 20.71
C VAL A 741 -25.02 -31.31 19.87
N VAL A 742 -24.02 -30.80 19.16
CA VAL A 742 -23.04 -31.61 18.42
C VAL A 742 -21.77 -31.68 19.25
N THR A 743 -21.34 -32.88 19.60
CA THR A 743 -20.03 -33.16 20.18
C THR A 743 -19.10 -33.72 19.11
N GLN A 744 -18.00 -33.03 18.82
CA GLN A 744 -16.95 -33.51 17.92
C GLN A 744 -15.58 -33.30 18.55
N ARG A 745 -14.75 -34.35 18.61
CA ARG A 745 -13.39 -34.30 19.23
C ARG A 745 -13.34 -33.75 20.67
N GLY A 746 -14.45 -33.84 21.41
CA GLY A 746 -14.58 -33.31 22.76
C GLY A 746 -14.95 -31.82 22.86
N VAL A 747 -15.22 -31.16 21.74
CA VAL A 747 -15.83 -29.82 21.67
C VAL A 747 -17.35 -29.97 21.51
N GLU A 748 -18.12 -29.25 22.31
CA GLU A 748 -19.59 -29.19 22.20
C GLU A 748 -20.02 -27.89 21.51
N ILE A 749 -20.95 -27.99 20.57
CA ILE A 749 -21.51 -26.88 19.79
C ILE A 749 -23.03 -26.97 19.86
N SER A 750 -23.70 -25.91 20.30
CA SER A 750 -25.16 -25.87 20.46
C SER A 750 -25.80 -25.09 19.31
N VAL A 751 -26.81 -25.68 18.66
CA VAL A 751 -27.51 -25.10 17.50
C VAL A 751 -29.01 -25.06 17.77
N PRO A 752 -29.70 -23.91 17.66
CA PRO A 752 -31.14 -23.81 17.93
C PRO A 752 -31.96 -24.80 17.10
N ALA A 753 -32.76 -25.64 17.75
CA ALA A 753 -33.40 -26.78 17.10
C ALA A 753 -34.53 -26.38 16.14
N ASN A 754 -35.07 -25.17 16.28
CA ASN A 754 -36.03 -24.59 15.34
C ASN A 754 -35.43 -24.26 13.96
N LEU A 755 -34.10 -24.32 13.81
CA LEU A 755 -33.40 -24.10 12.54
C LEU A 755 -33.08 -25.41 11.79
N ILE A 756 -33.38 -26.57 12.38
CA ILE A 756 -32.96 -27.88 11.87
C ILE A 756 -34.15 -28.83 11.75
N ASN A 757 -34.51 -29.20 10.53
CA ASN A 757 -35.47 -30.29 10.25
C ASN A 757 -34.76 -31.63 10.01
N TRP A 758 -33.50 -31.62 9.55
CA TRP A 758 -32.70 -32.83 9.31
C TRP A 758 -31.19 -32.58 9.37
N ILE A 759 -30.41 -33.67 9.46
CA ILE A 759 -28.96 -33.67 9.65
C ILE A 759 -28.31 -34.35 8.44
N HIS A 760 -27.13 -33.87 8.03
CA HIS A 760 -26.31 -34.48 6.99
C HIS A 760 -24.87 -34.58 7.46
N VAL A 761 -24.33 -35.79 7.59
CA VAL A 761 -22.96 -36.03 8.05
C VAL A 761 -22.13 -36.66 6.94
N VAL A 762 -20.88 -36.22 6.79
CA VAL A 762 -19.87 -36.82 5.90
C VAL A 762 -18.60 -37.04 6.70
N GLY A 763 -18.20 -38.28 6.98
CA GLY A 763 -16.97 -38.60 7.70
C GLY A 763 -15.71 -38.25 6.90
N TYR A 764 -15.69 -38.68 5.63
CA TYR A 764 -14.60 -38.64 4.64
C TYR A 764 -13.65 -39.85 4.69
N GLY A 765 -12.91 -40.07 5.77
CA GLY A 765 -12.07 -41.26 5.86
C GLY A 765 -11.30 -41.36 7.17
N GLY A 766 -10.82 -42.56 7.49
CA GLY A 766 -10.59 -42.96 8.87
C GLY A 766 -11.71 -43.88 9.34
N ASN A 767 -11.60 -44.41 10.55
CA ASN A 767 -12.62 -45.29 11.13
C ASN A 767 -13.50 -44.45 12.06
N ASP A 768 -14.62 -43.96 11.53
CA ASP A 768 -15.45 -42.94 12.16
C ASP A 768 -16.57 -43.54 13.03
N HIS A 769 -16.95 -42.80 14.08
CA HIS A 769 -18.14 -43.09 14.89
C HIS A 769 -19.11 -41.92 14.83
N ILE A 770 -20.18 -42.08 14.06
CA ILE A 770 -21.23 -41.09 13.85
C ILE A 770 -22.54 -41.58 14.49
N GLU A 771 -23.03 -40.85 15.49
CA GLU A 771 -24.18 -41.25 16.30
C GLU A 771 -25.18 -40.10 16.49
N ASN A 772 -26.38 -40.27 15.94
CA ASN A 772 -27.51 -39.38 16.19
C ASN A 772 -28.43 -39.97 17.27
N ARG A 773 -28.62 -39.22 18.36
CA ARG A 773 -29.52 -39.55 19.49
C ARG A 773 -30.82 -38.76 19.46
N THR A 774 -31.01 -37.96 18.40
CA THR A 774 -32.21 -37.17 18.20
C THR A 774 -33.30 -37.98 17.48
N SER A 775 -34.43 -37.33 17.20
CA SER A 775 -35.51 -37.84 16.36
C SER A 775 -35.59 -37.11 15.02
N LEU A 776 -34.53 -36.37 14.65
CA LEU A 776 -34.38 -35.73 13.35
C LEU A 776 -33.84 -36.77 12.36
N LEU A 777 -34.32 -36.71 11.12
CA LEU A 777 -33.77 -37.50 10.03
C LEU A 777 -32.29 -37.16 9.84
N MET A 778 -31.43 -38.18 9.77
CA MET A 778 -30.02 -38.06 9.43
C MET A 778 -29.72 -38.75 8.09
N VAL A 779 -28.97 -38.08 7.23
CA VAL A 779 -28.26 -38.69 6.10
C VAL A 779 -26.78 -38.72 6.46
N ALA A 780 -26.20 -39.89 6.69
CA ALA A 780 -24.79 -40.04 7.04
C ALA A 780 -24.03 -40.82 5.97
N TYR A 781 -22.87 -40.31 5.60
CA TYR A 781 -21.83 -40.98 4.84
C TYR A 781 -20.65 -41.19 5.78
N GLY A 782 -20.17 -42.42 5.90
CA GLY A 782 -18.89 -42.75 6.54
C GLY A 782 -17.75 -42.22 5.68
N GLY A 783 -17.16 -43.08 4.87
CA GLY A 783 -16.15 -42.70 3.89
C GLY A 783 -15.20 -43.85 3.59
N ASP A 784 -13.91 -43.57 3.72
CA ASP A 784 -12.83 -44.57 3.58
C ASP A 784 -12.40 -45.12 4.96
N GLY A 785 -12.96 -46.23 5.44
CA GLY A 785 -12.54 -46.89 6.69
C GLY A 785 -13.58 -47.86 7.29
N ASP A 786 -13.26 -48.53 8.40
CA ASP A 786 -14.21 -49.44 9.08
C ASP A 786 -15.16 -48.65 10.00
N ASP A 787 -16.21 -48.04 9.44
CA ASP A 787 -17.04 -47.03 10.12
C ASP A 787 -18.14 -47.61 11.02
N THR A 788 -18.67 -46.78 11.93
CA THR A 788 -19.86 -47.07 12.74
C THR A 788 -20.86 -45.92 12.67
N LEU A 789 -22.01 -46.17 12.03
CA LEU A 789 -23.08 -45.19 11.81
C LEU A 789 -24.36 -45.60 12.56
N ILE A 790 -24.93 -44.69 13.36
CA ILE A 790 -26.14 -44.93 14.17
C ILE A 790 -27.18 -43.82 13.88
N GLY A 791 -28.31 -44.21 13.29
CA GLY A 791 -29.34 -43.30 12.74
C GLY A 791 -30.13 -42.53 13.79
N GLY A 792 -30.64 -43.22 14.82
CA GLY A 792 -31.36 -42.59 15.93
C GLY A 792 -32.81 -43.06 16.02
N SER A 793 -33.76 -42.11 16.03
CA SER A 793 -35.18 -42.42 15.89
C SER A 793 -35.87 -41.60 14.78
N GLY A 794 -35.12 -41.30 13.71
CA GLY A 794 -35.60 -40.61 12.51
C GLY A 794 -36.02 -41.58 11.39
N GLU A 795 -36.23 -41.08 10.17
CA GLU A 795 -36.31 -41.93 8.96
C GLU A 795 -34.94 -41.85 8.25
N ASP A 796 -33.96 -42.56 8.77
CA ASP A 796 -32.54 -42.28 8.55
C ASP A 796 -31.97 -42.93 7.29
N ARG A 797 -30.88 -42.36 6.76
CA ARG A 797 -30.18 -42.85 5.56
C ARG A 797 -28.69 -42.96 5.83
N LEU A 798 -28.21 -44.19 6.00
CA LEU A 798 -26.84 -44.47 6.39
C LEU A 798 -26.09 -45.14 5.23
N HIS A 799 -24.92 -44.60 4.91
CA HIS A 799 -24.06 -45.01 3.82
C HIS A 799 -22.65 -45.24 4.36
N GLY A 800 -22.20 -46.49 4.43
CA GLY A 800 -20.85 -46.82 4.91
C GLY A 800 -19.75 -46.32 3.95
N ASN A 801 -19.82 -46.82 2.71
CA ASN A 801 -18.92 -46.55 1.57
C ASN A 801 -17.75 -47.55 1.43
N GLU A 802 -16.49 -47.22 1.72
CA GLU A 802 -15.35 -48.13 1.51
C GLU A 802 -14.79 -48.65 2.85
N GLY A 803 -15.07 -49.90 3.21
CA GLY A 803 -14.59 -50.51 4.46
C GLY A 803 -15.54 -51.56 5.03
N ASN A 804 -15.27 -52.06 6.25
CA ASN A 804 -16.08 -53.11 6.89
C ASN A 804 -17.04 -52.49 7.93
N ASP A 805 -18.12 -51.90 7.45
CA ASP A 805 -18.91 -50.93 8.20
C ASP A 805 -19.93 -51.55 9.15
N ARG A 806 -20.37 -50.75 10.13
CA ARG A 806 -21.45 -51.08 11.06
C ARG A 806 -22.55 -50.05 11.06
N LEU A 807 -23.63 -50.35 10.36
CA LEU A 807 -24.78 -49.47 10.23
C LEU A 807 -25.93 -49.96 11.11
N PHE A 808 -26.44 -49.07 11.95
CA PHE A 808 -27.60 -49.30 12.81
C PHE A 808 -28.65 -48.22 12.53
N GLY A 809 -29.81 -48.59 12.00
CA GLY A 809 -30.89 -47.63 11.71
C GLY A 809 -31.43 -47.01 12.99
N GLY A 810 -32.22 -47.78 13.72
CA GLY A 810 -32.62 -47.46 15.08
C GLY A 810 -34.12 -47.61 15.25
N GLY A 811 -34.85 -46.51 15.11
CA GLY A 811 -36.31 -46.51 15.17
C GLY A 811 -36.95 -45.61 14.12
N GLY A 812 -37.48 -46.20 13.05
CA GLY A 812 -38.07 -45.50 11.92
C GLY A 812 -37.95 -46.32 10.64
N ASP A 813 -38.45 -45.81 9.51
CA ASP A 813 -38.42 -46.54 8.24
C ASP A 813 -37.12 -46.25 7.47
N ASP A 814 -36.02 -46.90 7.87
CA ASP A 814 -34.66 -46.51 7.50
C ASP A 814 -34.16 -47.04 6.15
N ILE A 815 -33.10 -46.42 5.61
CA ILE A 815 -32.35 -46.90 4.45
C ILE A 815 -30.87 -47.08 4.83
N LEU A 816 -30.42 -48.33 4.89
CA LEU A 816 -29.04 -48.68 5.20
C LEU A 816 -28.34 -49.22 3.96
N ASN A 817 -27.17 -48.68 3.66
CA ASN A 817 -26.33 -49.10 2.56
C ASN A 817 -24.90 -49.24 3.06
N GLY A 818 -24.32 -50.44 3.04
CA GLY A 818 -22.91 -50.67 3.37
C GLY A 818 -22.00 -50.04 2.31
N GLY A 819 -21.30 -50.86 1.52
CA GLY A 819 -20.66 -50.36 0.31
C GLY A 819 -19.71 -51.36 -0.33
N GLU A 820 -18.42 -51.20 -0.06
CA GLU A 820 -17.37 -52.13 -0.47
C GLU A 820 -16.66 -52.68 0.78
N GLY A 821 -17.03 -53.88 1.22
CA GLY A 821 -16.38 -54.60 2.32
C GLY A 821 -17.26 -55.67 2.97
N ASP A 822 -16.84 -56.19 4.12
CA ASP A 822 -17.57 -57.24 4.86
C ASP A 822 -18.52 -56.61 5.90
N ASP A 823 -19.60 -55.96 5.43
CA ASP A 823 -20.44 -55.06 6.23
C ASP A 823 -21.41 -55.74 7.22
N PHE A 824 -21.77 -55.02 8.29
CA PHE A 824 -22.84 -55.36 9.22
C PHE A 824 -23.95 -54.30 9.23
N LEU A 825 -25.12 -54.63 8.69
CA LEU A 825 -26.29 -53.74 8.65
C LEU A 825 -27.40 -54.30 9.54
N ASN A 826 -27.92 -53.48 10.46
CA ASN A 826 -29.05 -53.80 11.31
C ASN A 826 -30.06 -52.65 11.32
N GLY A 827 -31.19 -52.81 10.62
CA GLY A 827 -32.22 -51.75 10.56
C GLY A 827 -32.87 -51.45 11.92
N GLN A 828 -32.90 -52.45 12.81
CA GLN A 828 -33.53 -52.40 14.12
C GLN A 828 -35.06 -52.36 14.07
N ALA A 829 -35.73 -51.21 14.28
CA ALA A 829 -37.17 -51.17 14.54
C ALA A 829 -37.93 -50.25 13.56
N GLY A 830 -38.48 -50.83 12.48
CA GLY A 830 -39.30 -50.11 11.51
C GLY A 830 -39.51 -50.89 10.21
N ILE A 831 -39.76 -50.21 9.09
CA ILE A 831 -39.83 -50.83 7.76
C ILE A 831 -38.61 -50.44 6.92
N ASP A 832 -37.52 -51.16 7.16
CA ASP A 832 -36.18 -50.79 6.69
C ASP A 832 -35.87 -51.27 5.27
N ARG A 833 -34.88 -50.63 4.64
CA ARG A 833 -34.30 -51.03 3.35
C ARG A 833 -32.79 -51.17 3.46
N LEU A 834 -32.34 -52.40 3.72
CA LEU A 834 -30.92 -52.74 3.84
C LEU A 834 -30.33 -53.17 2.48
N ARG A 835 -29.11 -52.73 2.17
CA ARG A 835 -28.29 -53.16 1.04
C ARG A 835 -26.82 -53.25 1.47
N GLY A 836 -26.22 -54.43 1.43
CA GLY A 836 -24.78 -54.56 1.70
C GLY A 836 -23.95 -53.97 0.54
N ARG A 837 -24.13 -54.52 -0.67
CA ARG A 837 -23.49 -54.19 -1.97
C ARG A 837 -22.34 -55.14 -2.31
N LEU A 838 -21.08 -54.71 -2.24
CA LEU A 838 -19.91 -55.48 -2.65
C LEU A 838 -19.20 -56.01 -1.42
N GLY A 839 -19.00 -57.33 -1.38
CA GLY A 839 -18.40 -58.01 -0.25
C GLY A 839 -19.37 -59.00 0.39
N ASN A 840 -19.35 -59.11 1.71
CA ASN A 840 -19.66 -60.36 2.40
C ASN A 840 -20.64 -60.20 3.58
N ASP A 841 -21.69 -59.46 3.29
CA ASP A 841 -22.44 -58.71 4.30
C ASP A 841 -23.32 -59.56 5.22
N VAL A 842 -23.57 -59.03 6.42
CA VAL A 842 -24.54 -59.54 7.39
C VAL A 842 -25.67 -58.52 7.54
N LEU A 843 -26.83 -58.85 6.96
CA LEU A 843 -28.04 -58.01 7.01
C LEU A 843 -29.05 -58.59 8.01
N ILE A 844 -29.48 -57.76 8.96
CA ILE A 844 -30.49 -58.05 9.97
C ILE A 844 -31.60 -56.99 9.89
N SER A 845 -32.84 -57.45 9.71
CA SER A 845 -34.04 -56.59 9.74
C SER A 845 -35.17 -57.35 10.43
N ASP A 846 -36.09 -56.61 11.04
CA ASP A 846 -37.34 -57.15 11.58
C ASP A 846 -38.49 -57.13 10.54
N SER A 847 -38.26 -56.54 9.35
CA SER A 847 -39.26 -56.21 8.33
C SER A 847 -38.83 -56.58 6.88
N TRP A 848 -39.49 -56.02 5.85
CA TRP A 848 -39.45 -56.55 4.47
C TRP A 848 -38.25 -56.04 3.64
N ILE A 849 -37.20 -56.86 3.51
CA ILE A 849 -36.08 -56.63 2.59
C ILE A 849 -36.57 -56.57 1.12
N TRP A 850 -36.32 -55.45 0.42
CA TRP A 850 -36.73 -55.22 -0.97
C TRP A 850 -35.58 -55.43 -1.98
N PHE A 851 -35.82 -56.31 -2.96
CA PHE A 851 -34.92 -56.51 -4.12
C PHE A 851 -35.58 -55.98 -5.41
N PRO A 852 -34.98 -55.01 -6.13
CA PRO A 852 -35.44 -54.63 -7.47
C PRO A 852 -35.20 -55.78 -8.46
N LYS A 853 -36.24 -56.17 -9.20
CA LYS A 853 -36.13 -57.14 -10.30
C LYS A 853 -35.41 -56.51 -11.50
N LYS A 854 -34.45 -57.23 -12.10
CA LYS A 854 -33.97 -56.93 -13.45
C LYS A 854 -35.10 -57.08 -14.47
N THR A 855 -35.30 -56.07 -15.30
CA THR A 855 -36.06 -56.18 -16.57
C THR A 855 -35.25 -55.55 -17.70
N ASN A 856 -35.01 -56.33 -18.75
CA ASN A 856 -34.29 -55.90 -19.94
C ASN A 856 -35.21 -55.16 -20.93
N ALA A 857 -34.62 -54.22 -21.68
CA ALA A 857 -34.92 -53.87 -23.09
C ALA A 857 -36.31 -53.28 -23.49
N TYR A 858 -36.25 -52.07 -24.07
CA TYR A 858 -37.09 -51.48 -25.14
C TYR A 858 -38.63 -51.49 -25.02
N ASP A 859 -39.24 -50.30 -25.11
CA ASP A 859 -39.73 -49.75 -26.40
C ASP A 859 -39.91 -48.21 -26.32
N GLY A 860 -40.15 -47.53 -27.45
CA GLY A 860 -40.22 -46.06 -27.55
C GLY A 860 -41.61 -45.41 -27.33
N ASP A 861 -41.64 -44.09 -27.52
CA ASP A 861 -42.81 -43.22 -27.79
C ASP A 861 -43.76 -42.72 -26.66
N GLU A 862 -43.46 -42.88 -25.36
CA GLU A 862 -44.24 -42.21 -24.27
C GLU A 862 -43.41 -41.37 -23.26
N ALA A 863 -42.23 -40.87 -23.63
CA ALA A 863 -41.37 -40.06 -22.74
C ALA A 863 -41.45 -38.52 -22.91
N GLU A 864 -42.43 -38.00 -23.67
CA GLU A 864 -42.57 -36.55 -23.96
C GLU A 864 -43.69 -35.85 -23.15
N GLN A 865 -44.47 -36.59 -22.34
CA GLN A 865 -45.60 -36.03 -21.56
C GLN A 865 -45.49 -36.21 -20.04
N HIS A 866 -44.32 -36.58 -19.52
CA HIS A 866 -44.03 -36.57 -18.08
C HIS A 866 -42.90 -35.61 -17.64
N ARG A 867 -42.45 -34.73 -18.54
CA ARG A 867 -41.49 -33.64 -18.23
C ARG A 867 -42.13 -32.34 -17.73
N GLN A 868 -43.41 -32.34 -17.36
CA GLN A 868 -44.15 -31.13 -17.00
C GLN A 868 -44.79 -31.14 -15.59
N LYS A 869 -44.33 -32.01 -14.66
CA LYS A 869 -44.83 -31.95 -13.27
C LYS A 869 -43.95 -32.50 -12.13
N THR A 870 -42.63 -32.46 -12.29
CA THR A 870 -41.63 -32.38 -11.19
C THR A 870 -40.30 -31.95 -11.80
N HIS A 871 -39.97 -30.67 -11.65
CA HIS A 871 -38.67 -30.12 -12.03
C HIS A 871 -38.38 -28.88 -11.19
N ASP A 872 -38.19 -29.14 -9.90
CA ASP A 872 -37.50 -28.32 -8.91
C ASP A 872 -37.12 -29.32 -7.80
N GLN A 873 -35.87 -29.25 -7.33
CA GLN A 873 -35.12 -30.33 -6.63
C GLN A 873 -34.66 -31.50 -7.54
N PHE A 874 -33.42 -31.95 -7.27
CA PHE A 874 -32.64 -32.98 -7.99
C PHE A 874 -32.07 -32.59 -9.36
N ALA A 875 -30.96 -31.85 -9.32
CA ALA A 875 -29.97 -31.77 -10.40
C ALA A 875 -28.56 -31.86 -9.81
N ASP A 876 -28.16 -33.07 -9.41
CA ASP A 876 -26.76 -33.52 -9.40
C ASP A 876 -26.72 -35.05 -9.30
N ILE A 877 -25.63 -35.65 -9.81
CA ILE A 877 -25.34 -37.10 -9.92
C ILE A 877 -25.97 -37.81 -11.14
N ASP A 878 -25.22 -37.76 -12.24
CA ASP A 878 -25.02 -38.80 -13.27
C ASP A 878 -23.64 -38.47 -13.90
N ALA A 879 -22.66 -39.36 -14.11
CA ALA A 879 -22.38 -40.70 -13.60
C ALA A 879 -20.89 -41.03 -13.90
N MET A 880 -20.24 -41.85 -13.05
CA MET A 880 -19.14 -42.73 -13.49
C MET A 880 -19.59 -44.18 -13.28
N MET A 881 -19.30 -45.04 -14.26
CA MET A 881 -19.85 -46.39 -14.34
C MET A 881 -18.87 -47.44 -13.83
N GLU A 882 -19.38 -48.49 -13.17
CA GLU A 882 -19.27 -49.85 -13.71
C GLU A 882 -20.35 -50.77 -13.12
N PHE A 883 -20.69 -51.85 -13.84
CA PHE A 883 -21.65 -52.88 -13.43
C PHE A 883 -21.07 -54.25 -13.77
N ASP A 884 -21.03 -55.19 -12.83
CA ASP A 884 -21.06 -56.60 -13.23
C ASP A 884 -21.73 -57.60 -12.26
N LYS A 885 -21.97 -58.81 -12.80
CA LYS A 885 -22.92 -59.86 -12.40
C LYS A 885 -22.92 -60.35 -10.92
N PHE A 886 -24.15 -60.52 -10.39
CA PHE A 886 -24.48 -61.57 -9.41
C PHE A 886 -25.18 -62.77 -10.08
N SER A 887 -25.02 -63.96 -9.50
CA SER A 887 -25.71 -65.20 -9.90
C SER A 887 -26.40 -65.88 -8.71
N TYR A 888 -27.49 -66.58 -8.98
CA TYR A 888 -28.42 -67.13 -7.97
C TYR A 888 -28.30 -68.66 -7.89
N PHE A 889 -28.09 -69.22 -6.70
CA PHE A 889 -28.11 -70.67 -6.48
C PHE A 889 -29.24 -71.10 -5.55
N ASP A 890 -30.32 -71.62 -6.15
CA ASP A 890 -31.28 -72.47 -5.47
C ASP A 890 -30.66 -73.86 -5.21
N ARG A 891 -31.04 -74.51 -4.11
CA ARG A 891 -30.43 -75.76 -3.66
C ARG A 891 -31.45 -76.90 -3.53
N GLN A 892 -31.97 -77.43 -4.65
CA GLN A 892 -32.64 -78.74 -4.66
C GLN A 892 -32.32 -79.67 -5.86
N ARG A 893 -31.84 -80.86 -5.49
CA ARG A 893 -32.02 -82.20 -6.12
C ARG A 893 -31.47 -82.51 -7.53
N ASP A 894 -30.44 -83.36 -7.51
CA ASP A 894 -30.28 -84.61 -8.29
C ASP A 894 -30.65 -84.68 -9.79
N GLY A 895 -29.62 -84.88 -10.64
CA GLY A 895 -29.76 -85.77 -11.81
C GLY A 895 -29.07 -85.39 -13.12
N ASN A 896 -27.82 -85.85 -13.30
CA ASN A 896 -27.12 -86.16 -14.58
C ASN A 896 -27.02 -85.14 -15.74
N GLN A 897 -25.77 -84.82 -16.13
CA GLN A 897 -25.24 -84.60 -17.50
C GLN A 897 -25.85 -83.47 -18.37
N CYS A 898 -25.16 -82.72 -19.24
CA CYS A 898 -23.76 -82.54 -19.70
C CYS A 898 -23.76 -81.25 -20.58
N ASP A 899 -22.71 -80.51 -20.92
CA ASP A 899 -21.24 -80.58 -20.71
C ASP A 899 -20.66 -79.12 -20.82
N GLU A 900 -19.38 -78.95 -21.18
CA GLU A 900 -18.65 -77.68 -21.50
C GLU A 900 -18.40 -76.68 -20.36
N CYS A 901 -17.25 -76.87 -19.69
CA CYS A 901 -16.51 -75.83 -18.97
C CYS A 901 -15.00 -76.04 -19.19
N GLU A 902 -14.29 -75.05 -19.74
CA GLU A 902 -12.83 -74.99 -19.69
C GLU A 902 -12.36 -73.76 -18.90
N LYS A 903 -11.50 -74.02 -17.91
CA LYS A 903 -10.56 -73.08 -17.23
C LYS A 903 -11.11 -72.20 -16.08
N ASN A 904 -11.26 -72.85 -14.93
CA ASN A 904 -10.82 -72.39 -13.60
C ASN A 904 -9.37 -71.84 -13.62
N GLU A 905 -8.81 -71.10 -12.66
CA GLU A 905 -9.12 -70.70 -11.26
C GLU A 905 -8.30 -69.39 -11.01
N GLN A 906 -8.55 -68.49 -10.05
CA GLN A 906 -9.02 -68.65 -8.68
C GLN A 906 -10.06 -67.58 -8.29
N LEU A 907 -11.10 -67.99 -7.57
CA LEU A 907 -12.04 -67.12 -6.84
C LEU A 907 -11.74 -67.23 -5.34
N THR A 908 -11.49 -66.11 -4.68
CA THR A 908 -11.45 -66.01 -3.21
C THR A 908 -12.12 -64.71 -2.77
N GLY A 909 -13.43 -64.80 -2.52
CA GLY A 909 -14.28 -63.75 -1.97
C GLY A 909 -15.63 -64.38 -1.60
N PRO A 910 -16.29 -64.00 -0.48
CA PRO A 910 -17.15 -64.95 0.24
C PRO A 910 -18.65 -64.69 0.02
N ILE A 911 -19.53 -65.31 0.82
CA ILE A 911 -20.98 -65.33 0.63
C ILE A 911 -21.67 -64.72 1.86
N GLY A 912 -22.26 -63.53 1.69
CA GLY A 912 -23.02 -62.84 2.74
C GLY A 912 -24.21 -63.64 3.28
N THR A 913 -24.60 -63.38 4.52
CA THR A 913 -25.61 -64.15 5.28
C THR A 913 -26.75 -63.27 5.79
N VAL A 914 -27.98 -63.55 5.34
CA VAL A 914 -29.20 -62.84 5.79
C VAL A 914 -29.88 -63.62 6.93
N ILE A 915 -30.27 -62.93 8.00
CA ILE A 915 -30.95 -63.54 9.17
C ILE A 915 -32.30 -62.85 9.43
N ASP A 916 -33.38 -63.41 8.88
CA ASP A 916 -34.77 -63.08 9.23
C ASP A 916 -35.11 -63.64 10.63
N ARG A 917 -35.55 -62.78 11.56
CA ARG A 917 -35.92 -63.16 12.94
C ARG A 917 -37.42 -63.07 13.25
N ARG A 918 -38.31 -63.41 12.30
CA ARG A 918 -39.75 -63.47 12.60
C ARG A 918 -40.12 -64.61 13.57
N ASN A 919 -40.64 -64.20 14.73
CA ASN A 919 -41.40 -65.05 15.66
C ASN A 919 -42.93 -64.78 15.58
N GLY A 920 -43.43 -64.62 14.34
CA GLY A 920 -44.84 -64.69 13.93
C GLY A 920 -45.81 -63.60 14.43
N PRO A 921 -47.10 -63.67 14.01
CA PRO A 921 -47.65 -64.40 12.87
C PRO A 921 -47.68 -63.58 11.57
#